data_AF-A0A835I344-F1
#
_entry.id   AF-A0A835I344-F1
#
_cell.length_a   1.000
_cell.length_b   1.000
_cell.length_c   1.000
_cell.angle_alpha   90.00
_cell.angle_beta   90.00
_cell.angle_gamma   90.00
#
_symmetry.space_group_name_H-M   'P 1'
#
loop_
_entity.id
_entity.type
_entity.pdbx_description
1 polymer ?
#
loop_
_entity_poly.entity_id
_entity_poly.type
_entity_poly.pdbx_seq_one_letter_code
_entity_poly.pdbx_strand_id
1 'polypeptide(L)'
;MPVKGCRPNVFSFGILIKGYCNAGLGSEALEVFNKMGSFGCEPNMVIFNTLISCFCKEGNVGVAEMLVEKMRENGLSPNVVTFNCRISALCSVGKVLEGYRIFSDMQMKDDDLGLPRPNLITFNIMLEGFCKERMLEEAEVLVESMKEDGMFTTLESYNTWLLGLVRNENLLKARSVLQEMIEKGISPNIYSYNILINGLCKKGMIYDARLMMELMRNNGTLPDTVTYSTLLHGYCKKGKVTEANNILHEMTRNGCFPNTYTCNILLQSLWKERRVLEAEKLLQKMNERGYSLDTVTCNIVIGGLCKSGKLDKAIEILNGMWTHGSAALGDLGNSFIGLVDSTNNRKKCIPDLVTYTTIIDGLCRAERLDEAKKKFSEMIGKNVGPDSVIYDTFIHSFCKQGKTSSAFRVLRDMEKKGCNPSTRGYNSLIWGLGSKGKIDEIFQLMNEMAEKGVPPDVFTYNNLIRSLCEGGSTKEATSFLDKMLQSQVTPNVTTFHLLIKAFCKDCVFGAAQEVFEIALSMFGHKEALYVIMLNELLAGGKTLEANQVFIAAMDRGFDVRGFSYKDLIEGLCNEEKLKEARSTLHEMIDKEYQFDPASFMPLIDALGKNGNKHEADELAEMMMGMASDGRAMKRTHHKEPNKNTLNRGKPQIDGNDWQTILNRDDGSGIAVKALKRVQKGWGQGIISSLQSQKREIPDYWEDS
;
A
#
# COMPACT_ATOMS: atom_id res chain seq x y z
N MET A 1 0.86 2.58 50.54
CA MET A 1 -0.57 2.80 50.84
C MET A 1 -1.05 2.48 52.27
N PRO A 2 -0.23 2.23 53.31
CA PRO A 2 -0.77 2.12 54.69
C PRO A 2 -0.80 3.46 55.47
N VAL A 3 -0.39 4.58 54.86
CA VAL A 3 -0.14 5.85 55.57
C VAL A 3 -1.43 6.65 55.89
N LYS A 4 -2.61 6.22 55.41
CA LYS A 4 -3.88 6.96 55.59
C LYS A 4 -5.04 6.15 56.22
N GLY A 5 -4.80 4.95 56.73
CA GLY A 5 -5.83 4.15 57.44
C GLY A 5 -6.95 3.56 56.57
N CYS A 6 -6.92 3.72 55.25
CA CYS A 6 -7.89 3.08 54.35
C CYS A 6 -7.51 1.61 54.12
N ARG A 7 -8.40 0.68 54.49
CA ARG A 7 -8.25 -0.75 54.15
C ARG A 7 -8.72 -0.98 52.71
N PRO A 8 -7.84 -1.41 51.79
CA PRO A 8 -8.24 -1.70 50.41
C PRO A 8 -9.19 -2.90 50.40
N ASN A 9 -10.20 -2.84 49.52
CA ASN A 9 -11.15 -3.92 49.30
C ASN A 9 -10.95 -4.55 47.91
N VAL A 10 -11.67 -5.63 47.62
CA VAL A 10 -11.62 -6.36 46.33
C VAL A 10 -11.79 -5.43 45.13
N PHE A 11 -12.66 -4.42 45.22
CA PHE A 11 -12.88 -3.45 44.13
C PHE A 11 -11.67 -2.53 43.91
N SER A 12 -11.02 -2.09 44.99
CA SER A 12 -9.82 -1.25 44.94
C SER A 12 -8.67 -1.99 44.25
N PHE A 13 -8.46 -3.26 44.62
CA PHE A 13 -7.49 -4.14 43.95
C PHE A 13 -7.86 -4.39 42.49
N GLY A 14 -9.13 -4.66 42.18
CA GLY A 14 -9.59 -4.87 40.80
C GLY A 14 -9.36 -3.66 39.88
N ILE A 15 -9.58 -2.44 40.36
CA ILE A 15 -9.31 -1.21 39.60
C ILE A 15 -7.81 -1.02 39.38
N LEU A 16 -6.99 -1.25 40.41
CA LEU A 16 -5.53 -1.15 40.29
C LEU A 16 -4.97 -2.16 39.29
N ILE A 17 -5.39 -3.42 39.43
CA ILE A 17 -5.02 -4.50 38.50
C ILE A 17 -5.44 -4.13 37.08
N LYS A 18 -6.68 -3.70 36.86
CA LYS A 18 -7.15 -3.23 35.54
C LYS A 18 -6.32 -2.06 35.00
N GLY A 19 -5.91 -1.13 35.86
CA GLY A 19 -5.04 -0.01 35.52
C GLY A 19 -3.67 -0.46 35.02
N TYR A 20 -3.01 -1.37 35.75
CA TYR A 20 -1.73 -1.97 35.34
C TYR A 20 -1.88 -2.80 34.06
N CYS A 21 -2.95 -3.59 33.93
CA CYS A 21 -3.22 -4.37 32.73
C CYS A 21 -3.43 -3.48 31.48
N ASN A 22 -4.11 -2.34 31.62
CA ASN A 22 -4.31 -1.40 30.52
C ASN A 22 -3.00 -0.67 30.13
N ALA A 23 -2.03 -0.60 31.04
CA ALA A 23 -0.71 -0.04 30.78
C ALA A 23 0.29 -1.06 30.20
N GLY A 24 -0.10 -2.33 30.06
CA GLY A 24 0.77 -3.41 29.57
C GLY A 24 1.83 -3.85 30.58
N LEU A 25 1.55 -3.69 31.88
CA LEU A 25 2.44 -4.03 33.00
C LEU A 25 1.88 -5.24 33.77
N GLY A 26 1.80 -6.40 33.10
CA GLY A 26 1.23 -7.63 33.65
C GLY A 26 1.98 -8.17 34.88
N SER A 27 3.31 -8.06 34.93
CA SER A 27 4.12 -8.46 36.08
C SER A 27 3.72 -7.72 37.37
N GLU A 28 3.55 -6.41 37.28
CA GLU A 28 3.16 -5.54 38.36
C GLU A 28 1.70 -5.79 38.77
N ALA A 29 0.83 -6.07 37.78
CA ALA A 29 -0.53 -6.50 38.06
C ALA A 29 -0.58 -7.82 38.86
N LEU A 30 0.30 -8.78 38.55
CA LEU A 30 0.41 -10.05 39.27
C LEU A 30 1.01 -9.87 40.68
N GLU A 31 1.94 -8.94 40.88
CA GLU A 31 2.40 -8.59 42.22
C GLU A 31 1.27 -8.01 43.09
N VAL A 32 0.46 -7.10 42.51
CA VAL A 32 -0.69 -6.51 43.20
C VAL A 32 -1.73 -7.59 43.53
N PHE A 33 -1.93 -8.54 42.63
CA PHE A 33 -2.78 -9.72 42.86
C PHE A 33 -2.28 -10.59 44.01
N ASN A 34 -0.98 -10.92 44.05
CA ASN A 34 -0.42 -11.75 45.12
C ASN A 34 -0.45 -11.03 46.48
N LYS A 35 -0.35 -9.70 46.50
CA LYS A 35 -0.51 -8.88 47.71
C LYS A 35 -1.94 -8.87 48.25
N MET A 36 -2.95 -9.24 47.45
CA MET A 36 -4.36 -9.19 47.86
C MET A 36 -4.68 -10.13 49.04
N GLY A 37 -4.07 -11.32 49.06
CA GLY A 37 -4.24 -12.30 50.14
C GLY A 37 -3.70 -11.85 51.49
N SER A 38 -2.63 -11.05 51.52
CA SER A 38 -2.07 -10.53 52.79
C SER A 38 -2.94 -9.44 53.44
N PHE A 39 -3.88 -8.86 52.71
CA PHE A 39 -4.90 -7.95 53.22
C PHE A 39 -6.23 -8.65 53.53
N GLY A 40 -6.30 -9.98 53.46
CA GLY A 40 -7.52 -10.76 53.73
C GLY A 40 -8.62 -10.56 52.70
N CYS A 41 -8.27 -10.15 51.47
CA CYS A 41 -9.21 -10.00 50.37
C CYS A 41 -9.09 -11.23 49.45
N GLU A 42 -10.19 -11.93 49.20
CA GLU A 42 -10.21 -13.06 48.26
C GLU A 42 -10.51 -12.58 46.83
N PRO A 43 -9.73 -13.03 45.83
CA PRO A 43 -9.93 -12.65 44.43
C PRO A 43 -11.25 -13.21 43.89
N ASN A 44 -11.98 -12.40 43.13
CA ASN A 44 -13.20 -12.80 42.46
C ASN A 44 -12.96 -13.11 40.97
N MET A 45 -13.97 -13.67 40.29
CA MET A 45 -13.88 -14.05 38.87
C MET A 45 -13.46 -12.89 37.94
N VAL A 46 -13.87 -11.65 38.24
CA VAL A 46 -13.56 -10.48 37.40
C VAL A 46 -12.06 -10.16 37.45
N ILE A 47 -11.43 -10.27 38.62
CA ILE A 47 -9.99 -10.04 38.80
C ILE A 47 -9.20 -11.11 38.02
N PHE A 48 -9.56 -12.39 38.16
CA PHE A 48 -8.94 -13.47 37.40
C PHE A 48 -9.10 -13.27 35.89
N ASN A 49 -10.31 -13.01 35.39
CA ASN A 49 -10.55 -12.77 33.96
C ASN A 49 -9.77 -11.56 33.43
N THR A 50 -9.60 -10.51 34.23
CA THR A 50 -8.82 -9.32 33.86
C THR A 50 -7.33 -9.63 33.73
N LEU A 51 -6.77 -10.43 34.65
CA LEU A 51 -5.36 -10.85 34.61
C LEU A 51 -5.11 -11.84 33.47
N ILE A 52 -5.98 -12.84 33.30
CA ILE A 52 -5.91 -13.81 32.21
C ILE A 52 -5.94 -13.07 30.87
N SER A 53 -6.87 -12.12 30.68
CA SER A 53 -6.93 -11.31 29.46
C SER A 53 -5.65 -10.48 29.24
N CYS A 54 -5.04 -9.94 30.31
CA CYS A 54 -3.79 -9.18 30.22
C CYS A 54 -2.62 -10.05 29.77
N PHE A 55 -2.37 -11.16 30.45
CA PHE A 55 -1.25 -12.05 30.14
C PHE A 55 -1.40 -12.73 28.78
N CYS A 56 -2.63 -13.03 28.35
CA CYS A 56 -2.88 -13.49 26.99
C CYS A 56 -2.58 -12.41 25.94
N LYS A 57 -2.86 -11.13 26.21
CA LYS A 57 -2.49 -10.00 25.32
C LYS A 57 -0.98 -9.76 25.25
N GLU A 58 -0.27 -10.03 26.34
CA GLU A 58 1.20 -10.00 26.39
C GLU A 58 1.85 -11.25 25.75
N GLY A 59 1.04 -12.23 25.30
CA GLY A 59 1.51 -13.46 24.67
C GLY A 59 2.05 -14.52 25.66
N ASN A 60 1.95 -14.26 26.96
CA ASN A 60 2.43 -15.14 28.03
C ASN A 60 1.33 -16.14 28.46
N VAL A 61 1.12 -17.14 27.60
CA VAL A 61 0.05 -18.13 27.73
C VAL A 61 0.24 -19.05 28.95
N GLY A 62 1.49 -19.35 29.33
CA GLY A 62 1.79 -20.20 30.49
C GLY A 62 1.37 -19.58 31.82
N VAL A 63 1.56 -18.26 32.00
CA VAL A 63 1.07 -17.56 33.19
C VAL A 63 -0.46 -17.49 33.20
N ALA A 64 -1.08 -17.35 32.03
CA ALA A 64 -2.54 -17.38 31.92
C ALA A 64 -3.12 -18.76 32.32
N GLU A 65 -2.46 -19.87 31.97
CA GLU A 65 -2.86 -21.23 32.41
C GLU A 65 -2.70 -21.41 33.92
N MET A 66 -1.57 -20.97 34.48
CA MET A 66 -1.36 -20.97 35.93
C MET A 66 -2.44 -20.20 36.67
N LEU A 67 -2.91 -19.08 36.11
CA LEU A 67 -4.00 -18.30 36.69
C LEU A 67 -5.37 -18.99 36.62
N VAL A 68 -5.63 -19.80 35.58
CA VAL A 68 -6.84 -20.63 35.48
C VAL A 68 -6.81 -21.77 36.50
N GLU A 69 -5.67 -22.43 36.69
CA GLU A 69 -5.53 -23.47 37.73
C GLU A 69 -5.64 -22.86 39.13
N LYS A 70 -4.99 -21.72 39.38
CA LYS A 70 -5.14 -20.97 40.64
C LYS A 70 -6.57 -20.52 40.88
N MET A 71 -7.34 -20.23 39.83
CA MET A 71 -8.77 -19.93 39.96
C MET A 71 -9.56 -21.16 40.46
N ARG A 72 -9.25 -22.36 39.94
CA ARG A 72 -9.85 -23.63 40.38
C ARG A 72 -9.47 -23.98 41.82
N GLU A 73 -8.22 -23.80 42.20
CA GLU A 73 -7.73 -24.01 43.57
C GLU A 73 -8.45 -23.13 44.61
N ASN A 74 -8.85 -21.90 44.22
CA ASN A 74 -9.63 -21.00 45.06
C ASN A 74 -11.15 -21.31 45.05
N GLY A 75 -11.56 -22.47 44.53
CA GLY A 75 -12.96 -22.90 44.49
C GLY A 75 -13.83 -22.14 43.49
N LEU A 76 -13.23 -21.40 42.55
CA LEU A 76 -13.96 -20.69 41.48
C LEU A 76 -13.94 -21.54 40.20
N SER A 77 -15.11 -21.77 39.61
CA SER A 77 -15.22 -22.49 38.34
C SER A 77 -15.00 -21.55 37.14
N PRO A 78 -14.04 -21.85 36.24
CA PRO A 78 -13.92 -21.14 34.97
C PRO A 78 -15.21 -21.28 34.15
N ASN A 79 -15.74 -20.18 33.65
CA ASN A 79 -16.97 -20.18 32.86
C ASN A 79 -16.68 -19.81 31.39
N VAL A 80 -17.71 -19.81 30.54
CA VAL A 80 -17.57 -19.45 29.11
C VAL A 80 -16.89 -18.09 28.92
N VAL A 81 -17.09 -17.13 29.84
CA VAL A 81 -16.48 -15.80 29.76
C VAL A 81 -14.96 -15.88 29.98
N THR A 82 -14.49 -16.70 30.91
CA THR A 82 -13.05 -16.93 31.15
C THR A 82 -12.35 -17.45 29.89
N PHE A 83 -12.95 -18.44 29.22
CA PHE A 83 -12.42 -18.98 27.96
C PHE A 83 -12.56 -18.01 26.78
N ASN A 84 -13.68 -17.29 26.66
CA ASN A 84 -13.87 -16.25 25.64
C ASN A 84 -12.81 -15.14 25.75
N CYS A 85 -12.51 -14.68 26.97
CA CYS A 85 -11.46 -13.69 27.20
C CYS A 85 -10.08 -14.21 26.78
N ARG A 86 -9.78 -15.49 27.05
CA ARG A 86 -8.53 -16.14 26.66
C ARG A 86 -8.42 -16.29 25.14
N ILE A 87 -9.44 -16.85 24.50
CA ILE A 87 -9.51 -17.02 23.04
C ILE A 87 -9.41 -15.64 22.35
N SER A 88 -10.18 -14.66 22.79
CA SER A 88 -10.17 -13.30 22.21
C SER A 88 -8.80 -12.64 22.32
N ALA A 89 -8.12 -12.81 23.46
CA ALA A 89 -6.78 -12.28 23.66
C ALA A 89 -5.74 -13.01 22.78
N LEU A 90 -5.78 -14.34 22.68
CA LEU A 90 -4.91 -15.12 21.79
C LEU A 90 -5.09 -14.72 20.32
N CYS A 91 -6.35 -14.59 19.88
CA CYS A 91 -6.68 -14.10 18.53
C CYS A 91 -6.20 -12.67 18.29
N SER A 92 -6.17 -11.80 19.31
CA SER A 92 -5.65 -10.43 19.18
C SER A 92 -4.13 -10.34 19.05
N VAL A 93 -3.40 -11.37 19.49
CA VAL A 93 -1.93 -11.48 19.41
C VAL A 93 -1.49 -12.26 18.16
N GLY A 94 -2.44 -12.80 17.38
CA GLY A 94 -2.18 -13.59 16.18
C GLY A 94 -1.94 -15.08 16.44
N LYS A 95 -2.08 -15.56 17.68
CA LYS A 95 -1.96 -16.99 18.06
C LYS A 95 -3.30 -17.73 17.90
N VAL A 96 -3.92 -17.62 16.73
CA VAL A 96 -5.29 -18.11 16.49
C VAL A 96 -5.40 -19.64 16.61
N LEU A 97 -4.37 -20.39 16.21
CA LEU A 97 -4.35 -21.86 16.32
C LEU A 97 -4.42 -22.35 17.78
N GLU A 98 -3.72 -21.69 18.71
CA GLU A 98 -3.83 -22.00 20.13
C GLU A 98 -5.23 -21.68 20.68
N GLY A 99 -5.84 -20.58 20.21
CA GLY A 99 -7.23 -20.25 20.49
C GLY A 99 -8.21 -21.31 19.97
N TYR A 100 -7.98 -21.83 18.76
CA TYR A 100 -8.79 -22.90 18.17
C TYR A 100 -8.68 -24.21 18.93
N ARG A 101 -7.50 -24.57 19.47
CA ARG A 101 -7.34 -25.76 20.32
C ARG A 101 -8.24 -25.68 21.54
N ILE A 102 -8.22 -24.55 22.25
CA ILE A 102 -9.10 -24.32 23.42
C ILE A 102 -10.57 -24.39 23.01
N PHE A 103 -10.92 -23.81 21.86
CA PHE A 103 -12.27 -23.87 21.33
C PHE A 103 -12.72 -25.30 21.00
N SER A 104 -11.85 -26.10 20.40
CA SER A 104 -12.11 -27.51 20.08
C SER A 104 -12.25 -28.35 21.34
N ASP A 105 -11.42 -28.10 22.36
CA ASP A 105 -11.54 -28.76 23.67
C ASP A 105 -12.88 -28.42 24.35
N MET A 106 -13.40 -27.20 24.18
CA MET A 106 -14.74 -26.83 24.67
C MET A 106 -15.87 -27.50 23.89
N GLN A 107 -15.68 -27.87 22.61
CA GLN A 107 -16.69 -28.54 21.78
C GLN A 107 -16.82 -30.05 22.09
N MET A 108 -15.79 -30.66 22.69
CA MET A 108 -15.83 -32.08 23.06
C MET A 108 -17.00 -32.36 24.01
N LYS A 109 -17.79 -33.39 23.69
CA LYS A 109 -19.03 -33.75 24.41
C LYS A 109 -18.81 -34.55 25.69
N ASP A 110 -17.56 -34.90 26.03
CA ASP A 110 -17.26 -35.67 27.24
C ASP A 110 -17.20 -34.77 28.47
N ASP A 111 -18.06 -35.09 29.45
CA ASP A 111 -18.15 -34.42 30.75
C ASP A 111 -16.90 -34.64 31.64
N ASP A 112 -15.89 -35.39 31.17
CA ASP A 112 -14.65 -35.69 31.91
C ASP A 112 -13.72 -34.48 32.09
N LEU A 113 -13.80 -33.46 31.22
CA LEU A 113 -12.96 -32.25 31.28
C LEU A 113 -13.57 -31.10 32.09
N GLY A 114 -14.87 -31.18 32.44
CA GLY A 114 -15.58 -30.13 33.18
C GLY A 114 -15.59 -28.75 32.50
N LEU A 115 -15.39 -28.69 31.18
CA LEU A 115 -15.31 -27.45 30.41
C LEU A 115 -16.69 -26.92 30.03
N PRO A 116 -16.87 -25.58 29.99
CA PRO A 116 -18.15 -25.01 29.62
C PRO A 116 -18.37 -25.07 28.10
N ARG A 117 -19.59 -25.42 27.67
CA ARG A 117 -19.95 -25.50 26.25
C ARG A 117 -19.80 -24.15 25.53
N PRO A 118 -19.34 -24.13 24.26
CA PRO A 118 -19.19 -22.90 23.50
C PRO A 118 -20.56 -22.26 23.27
N ASN A 119 -20.62 -20.94 23.39
CA ASN A 119 -21.79 -20.16 23.04
C ASN A 119 -21.56 -19.35 21.76
N LEU A 120 -22.60 -18.68 21.26
CA LEU A 120 -22.53 -17.84 20.06
C LEU A 120 -21.36 -16.83 20.09
N ILE A 121 -21.08 -16.25 21.25
CA ILE A 121 -19.97 -15.31 21.43
C ILE A 121 -18.62 -16.01 21.22
N THR A 122 -18.47 -17.25 21.70
CA THR A 122 -17.25 -18.07 21.51
C THR A 122 -16.99 -18.30 20.02
N PHE A 123 -18.03 -18.71 19.28
CA PHE A 123 -17.95 -18.90 17.82
C PHE A 123 -17.64 -17.59 17.08
N ASN A 124 -18.30 -16.47 17.41
CA ASN A 124 -18.03 -15.17 16.79
C ASN A 124 -16.59 -14.68 17.05
N ILE A 125 -16.05 -14.91 18.25
CA ILE A 125 -14.65 -14.58 18.59
C ILE A 125 -13.68 -15.41 17.73
N MET A 126 -13.93 -16.72 17.58
CA MET A 126 -13.11 -17.58 16.72
C MET A 126 -13.19 -17.16 15.26
N LEU A 127 -14.39 -16.86 14.77
CA LEU A 127 -14.62 -16.36 13.42
C LEU A 127 -13.85 -15.05 13.17
N GLU A 128 -13.92 -14.10 14.11
CA GLU A 128 -13.15 -12.86 14.03
C GLU A 128 -11.64 -13.13 14.03
N GLY A 129 -11.16 -14.08 14.83
CA GLY A 129 -9.77 -14.51 14.89
C GLY A 129 -9.27 -15.05 13.56
N PHE A 130 -9.94 -16.06 13.00
CA PHE A 130 -9.58 -16.61 11.69
C PHE A 130 -9.60 -15.56 10.59
N CYS A 131 -10.60 -14.68 10.61
CA CYS A 131 -10.70 -13.58 9.66
C CYS A 131 -9.59 -12.54 9.79
N LYS A 132 -9.03 -12.30 10.98
CA LYS A 132 -7.89 -11.38 11.17
C LYS A 132 -6.59 -11.95 10.61
N GLU A 133 -6.35 -13.24 10.79
CA GLU A 133 -5.13 -13.93 10.33
C GLU A 133 -5.24 -14.47 8.88
N ARG A 134 -6.28 -14.06 8.13
CA ARG A 134 -6.51 -14.46 6.73
C ARG A 134 -6.73 -15.97 6.51
N MET A 135 -7.10 -16.70 7.55
CA MET A 135 -7.43 -18.13 7.52
C MET A 135 -8.89 -18.33 7.07
N LEU A 136 -9.16 -18.10 5.79
CA LEU A 136 -10.53 -18.11 5.27
C LEU A 136 -11.17 -19.50 5.20
N GLU A 137 -10.40 -20.55 4.90
CA GLU A 137 -10.93 -21.90 4.76
C GLU A 137 -11.48 -22.43 6.09
N GLU A 138 -10.72 -22.25 7.16
CA GLU A 138 -11.12 -22.62 8.51
C GLU A 138 -12.31 -21.78 9.00
N ALA A 139 -12.36 -20.49 8.63
CA ALA A 139 -13.48 -19.63 8.92
C ALA A 139 -14.76 -20.08 8.19
N GLU A 140 -14.65 -20.57 6.96
CA GLU A 140 -15.78 -21.11 6.19
C GLU A 140 -16.34 -22.38 6.81
N VAL A 141 -15.47 -23.32 7.18
CA VAL A 141 -15.86 -24.55 7.88
C VAL A 141 -16.59 -24.21 9.19
N LEU A 142 -16.09 -23.21 9.93
CA LEU A 142 -16.74 -22.76 11.16
C LEU A 142 -18.13 -22.16 10.89
N VAL A 143 -18.30 -21.37 9.83
CA VAL A 143 -19.60 -20.78 9.46
C VAL A 143 -20.59 -21.85 9.04
N GLU A 144 -20.18 -22.86 8.27
CA GLU A 144 -21.07 -23.96 7.89
C GLU A 144 -21.47 -24.80 9.12
N SER A 145 -20.54 -25.10 10.03
CA SER A 145 -20.87 -25.73 11.31
C SER A 145 -21.85 -24.88 12.14
N MET A 146 -21.67 -23.56 12.19
CA MET A 146 -22.61 -22.66 12.87
C MET A 146 -24.00 -22.63 12.20
N LYS A 147 -24.09 -22.82 10.88
CA LYS A 147 -25.36 -22.90 10.15
C LYS A 147 -26.08 -24.21 10.43
N GLU A 148 -25.36 -25.33 10.44
CA GLU A 148 -25.91 -26.66 10.77
C GLU A 148 -26.46 -26.70 12.21
N ASP A 149 -25.75 -26.09 13.16
CA ASP A 149 -26.17 -26.00 14.56
C ASP A 149 -27.26 -24.94 14.82
N GLY A 150 -27.71 -24.20 13.78
CA GLY A 150 -28.72 -23.13 13.89
C GLY A 150 -28.25 -21.87 14.62
N MET A 151 -26.95 -21.76 14.92
CA MET A 151 -26.34 -20.65 15.66
C MET A 151 -26.01 -19.46 14.75
N PHE A 152 -25.94 -19.65 13.43
CA PHE A 152 -25.69 -18.60 12.44
C PHE A 152 -26.98 -17.87 12.01
N THR A 153 -27.75 -17.37 12.97
CA THR A 153 -29.03 -16.66 12.72
C THR A 153 -29.01 -15.21 13.17
N THR A 154 -27.91 -14.76 13.78
CA THR A 154 -27.81 -13.41 14.33
C THR A 154 -27.13 -12.41 13.40
N LEU A 155 -27.61 -11.17 13.45
CA LEU A 155 -27.03 -10.02 12.75
C LEU A 155 -25.53 -9.84 13.07
N GLU A 156 -25.10 -10.15 14.31
CA GLU A 156 -23.70 -10.03 14.74
C GLU A 156 -22.80 -11.06 14.04
N SER A 157 -23.25 -12.31 13.90
CA SER A 157 -22.50 -13.37 13.21
C SER A 157 -22.34 -13.05 11.72
N TYR A 158 -23.43 -12.60 11.05
CA TYR A 158 -23.37 -12.14 9.66
C TYR A 158 -22.44 -10.94 9.49
N ASN A 159 -22.50 -9.94 10.38
CA ASN A 159 -21.63 -8.76 10.30
C ASN A 159 -20.15 -9.10 10.55
N THR A 160 -19.87 -10.03 11.47
CA THR A 160 -18.50 -10.52 11.72
C THR A 160 -17.96 -11.22 10.49
N TRP A 161 -18.79 -12.06 9.86
CA TRP A 161 -18.43 -12.77 8.64
C TRP A 161 -18.21 -11.83 7.45
N LEU A 162 -19.13 -10.89 7.22
CA LEU A 162 -19.01 -9.86 6.19
C LEU A 162 -17.73 -9.02 6.38
N LEU A 163 -17.43 -8.61 7.61
CA LEU A 163 -16.23 -7.84 7.92
C LEU A 163 -14.96 -8.65 7.63
N GLY A 164 -14.97 -9.94 7.97
CA GLY A 164 -13.89 -10.87 7.70
C GLY A 164 -13.63 -11.08 6.21
N LEU A 165 -14.68 -11.38 5.44
CA LEU A 165 -14.61 -11.53 3.98
C LEU A 165 -14.08 -10.26 3.30
N VAL A 166 -14.55 -9.08 3.73
CA VAL A 166 -14.05 -7.79 3.21
C VAL A 166 -12.58 -7.56 3.56
N ARG A 167 -12.13 -7.91 4.78
CA ARG A 167 -10.71 -7.81 5.18
C ARG A 167 -9.80 -8.73 4.37
N ASN A 168 -10.29 -9.92 4.06
CA ASN A 168 -9.58 -10.92 3.26
C ASN A 168 -9.86 -10.79 1.74
N GLU A 169 -10.38 -9.64 1.33
CA GLU A 169 -10.50 -9.23 -0.07
C GLU A 169 -11.49 -10.04 -0.93
N ASN A 170 -12.30 -10.92 -0.33
CA ASN A 170 -13.31 -11.72 -1.02
C ASN A 170 -14.66 -10.99 -1.10
N LEU A 171 -14.73 -9.97 -1.95
CA LEU A 171 -15.92 -9.11 -2.11
C LEU A 171 -17.11 -9.81 -2.78
N LEU A 172 -16.86 -10.81 -3.64
CA LEU A 172 -17.91 -11.57 -4.33
C LEU A 172 -18.71 -12.39 -3.33
N LYS A 173 -18.02 -13.15 -2.47
CA LYS A 173 -18.67 -13.92 -1.41
C LYS A 173 -19.34 -13.01 -0.40
N ALA A 174 -18.75 -11.87 -0.06
CA ALA A 174 -19.37 -10.89 0.84
C ALA A 174 -20.71 -10.35 0.30
N ARG A 175 -20.85 -10.17 -1.02
CA ARG A 175 -22.14 -9.82 -1.64
C ARG A 175 -23.16 -10.94 -1.55
N SER A 176 -22.74 -12.18 -1.83
CA SER A 176 -23.59 -13.36 -1.70
C SER A 176 -24.10 -13.55 -0.26
N VAL A 177 -23.25 -13.32 0.75
CA VAL A 177 -23.64 -13.41 2.16
C VAL A 177 -24.65 -12.34 2.56
N LEU A 178 -24.55 -11.11 2.02
CA LEU A 178 -25.57 -10.08 2.26
C LEU A 178 -26.91 -10.47 1.64
N GLN A 179 -26.89 -11.06 0.44
CA GLN A 179 -28.10 -11.55 -0.22
C GLN A 179 -28.73 -12.71 0.55
N GLU A 180 -27.92 -13.67 1.01
CA GLU A 180 -28.35 -14.78 1.88
C GLU A 180 -29.02 -14.26 3.15
N MET A 181 -28.45 -13.21 3.75
CA MET A 181 -28.98 -12.56 4.95
C MET A 181 -30.40 -12.00 4.71
N ILE A 182 -30.62 -11.35 3.55
CA ILE A 182 -31.93 -10.82 3.14
C ILE A 182 -32.93 -11.97 2.90
N GLU A 183 -32.51 -13.01 2.18
CA GLU A 183 -33.35 -14.17 1.85
C GLU A 183 -33.79 -14.96 3.09
N LYS A 184 -32.93 -15.04 4.11
CA LYS A 184 -33.26 -15.63 5.41
C LYS A 184 -34.09 -14.72 6.33
N GLY A 185 -34.51 -13.55 5.84
CA GLY A 185 -35.35 -12.62 6.60
C GLY A 185 -34.59 -11.83 7.68
N ILE A 186 -33.26 -11.85 7.68
CA ILE A 186 -32.44 -11.06 8.61
C ILE A 186 -32.19 -9.71 7.96
N SER A 187 -32.86 -8.65 8.44
CA SER A 187 -32.72 -7.31 7.84
C SER A 187 -31.31 -6.74 8.07
N PRO A 188 -30.54 -6.44 7.00
CA PRO A 188 -29.23 -5.81 7.16
C PRO A 188 -29.36 -4.38 7.68
N ASN A 189 -28.46 -3.99 8.59
CA ASN A 189 -28.46 -2.65 9.17
C ASN A 189 -27.44 -1.74 8.45
N ILE A 190 -27.41 -0.46 8.86
CA ILE A 190 -26.46 0.54 8.34
C ILE A 190 -25.00 0.04 8.41
N TYR A 191 -24.65 -0.68 9.49
CA TYR A 191 -23.31 -1.22 9.68
C TYR A 191 -22.98 -2.33 8.66
N SER A 192 -23.91 -3.26 8.39
CA SER A 192 -23.76 -4.31 7.37
C SER A 192 -23.43 -3.72 5.99
N TYR A 193 -24.17 -2.71 5.56
CA TYR A 193 -23.92 -2.03 4.29
C TYR A 193 -22.61 -1.23 4.30
N ASN A 194 -22.31 -0.52 5.40
CA ASN A 194 -21.08 0.26 5.52
C ASN A 194 -19.81 -0.61 5.45
N ILE A 195 -19.85 -1.86 5.95
CA ILE A 195 -18.74 -2.82 5.79
C ILE A 195 -18.43 -3.05 4.30
N LEU A 196 -19.46 -3.37 3.50
CA LEU A 196 -19.32 -3.64 2.07
C LEU A 196 -18.95 -2.39 1.28
N ILE A 197 -19.60 -1.26 1.55
CA ILE A 197 -19.29 0.03 0.91
C ILE A 197 -17.82 0.42 1.18
N ASN A 198 -17.33 0.26 2.41
CA ASN A 198 -15.93 0.52 2.76
C ASN A 198 -14.98 -0.44 2.04
N GLY A 199 -15.30 -1.73 2.00
CA GLY A 199 -14.54 -2.75 1.27
C GLY A 199 -14.39 -2.42 -0.22
N LEU A 200 -15.52 -2.15 -0.87
CA LEU A 200 -15.59 -1.77 -2.29
C LEU A 200 -14.80 -0.47 -2.54
N CYS A 201 -14.94 0.53 -1.67
CA CYS A 201 -14.18 1.78 -1.77
C CYS A 201 -12.66 1.55 -1.62
N LYS A 202 -12.23 0.69 -0.70
CA LYS A 202 -10.80 0.36 -0.50
C LYS A 202 -10.17 -0.28 -1.73
N LYS A 203 -10.92 -1.16 -2.39
CA LYS A 203 -10.56 -1.81 -3.68
C LYS A 203 -10.77 -0.92 -4.90
N GLY A 204 -11.33 0.27 -4.73
CA GLY A 204 -11.60 1.20 -5.82
C GLY A 204 -12.82 0.84 -6.67
N MET A 205 -13.65 -0.11 -6.27
CA MET A 205 -14.89 -0.44 -6.99
C MET A 205 -15.99 0.57 -6.62
N ILE A 206 -15.84 1.83 -7.05
CA ILE A 206 -16.68 2.95 -6.61
C ILE A 206 -18.10 2.90 -7.20
N TYR A 207 -18.25 2.41 -8.44
CA TYR A 207 -19.58 2.23 -9.06
C TYR A 207 -20.41 1.20 -8.28
N ASP A 208 -19.78 0.08 -7.99
CA ASP A 208 -20.31 -0.97 -7.13
C ASP A 208 -20.66 -0.45 -5.73
N ALA A 209 -19.83 0.39 -5.12
CA ALA A 209 -20.11 1.01 -3.83
C ALA A 209 -21.36 1.90 -3.88
N ARG A 210 -21.60 2.61 -4.99
CA ARG A 210 -22.81 3.42 -5.19
C ARG A 210 -24.05 2.55 -5.36
N LEU A 211 -23.95 1.47 -6.13
CA LEU A 211 -25.03 0.48 -6.26
C LEU A 211 -25.41 -0.13 -4.91
N MET A 212 -24.43 -0.42 -4.04
CA MET A 212 -24.71 -0.91 -2.68
C MET A 212 -25.47 0.12 -1.83
N MET A 213 -25.21 1.42 -2.01
CA MET A 213 -25.96 2.49 -1.33
C MET A 213 -27.39 2.63 -1.89
N GLU A 214 -27.61 2.39 -3.17
CA GLU A 214 -28.95 2.33 -3.76
C GLU A 214 -29.72 1.12 -3.24
N LEU A 215 -29.09 -0.05 -3.15
CA LEU A 215 -29.66 -1.24 -2.52
C LEU A 215 -30.02 -1.01 -1.05
N MET A 216 -29.16 -0.31 -0.30
CA MET A 216 -29.42 0.11 1.08
C MET A 216 -30.72 0.94 1.18
N ARG A 217 -30.91 1.91 0.27
CA ARG A 217 -32.14 2.73 0.20
C ARG A 217 -33.37 1.93 -0.17
N ASN A 218 -33.25 1.05 -1.17
CA ASN A 218 -34.36 0.21 -1.63
C ASN A 218 -34.85 -0.76 -0.55
N ASN A 219 -33.94 -1.23 0.30
CA ASN A 219 -34.26 -2.09 1.44
C ASN A 219 -34.73 -1.31 2.68
N GLY A 220 -35.02 -0.01 2.56
CA GLY A 220 -35.58 0.82 3.61
C GLY A 220 -34.58 1.34 4.64
N THR A 221 -33.27 1.15 4.43
CA THR A 221 -32.23 1.69 5.31
C THR A 221 -31.67 3.01 4.75
N LEU A 222 -31.73 4.07 5.55
CA LEU A 222 -31.27 5.39 5.12
C LEU A 222 -29.75 5.55 5.36
N PRO A 223 -28.99 6.02 4.35
CA PRO A 223 -27.57 6.31 4.49
C PRO A 223 -27.30 7.36 5.57
N ASP A 224 -26.28 7.11 6.40
CA ASP A 224 -25.89 8.03 7.48
C ASP A 224 -24.62 8.82 7.12
N THR A 225 -24.15 9.64 8.07
CA THR A 225 -22.93 10.43 7.89
C THR A 225 -21.70 9.55 7.63
N VAL A 226 -21.64 8.34 8.20
CA VAL A 226 -20.56 7.39 7.99
C VAL A 226 -20.61 6.82 6.57
N THR A 227 -21.79 6.48 6.05
CA THR A 227 -21.98 6.00 4.68
C THR A 227 -21.50 7.03 3.66
N TYR A 228 -21.96 8.28 3.77
CA TYR A 228 -21.53 9.36 2.87
C TYR A 228 -20.03 9.66 2.99
N SER A 229 -19.49 9.69 4.23
CA SER A 229 -18.06 9.94 4.44
C SER A 229 -17.19 8.81 3.87
N THR A 230 -17.65 7.57 3.95
CA THR A 230 -16.95 6.39 3.40
C THR A 230 -16.91 6.44 1.87
N LEU A 231 -18.04 6.74 1.23
CA LEU A 231 -18.11 6.93 -0.22
C LEU A 231 -17.26 8.12 -0.67
N LEU A 232 -17.38 9.26 0.00
CA LEU A 232 -16.59 10.45 -0.27
C LEU A 232 -15.09 10.13 -0.20
N HIS A 233 -14.65 9.41 0.83
CA HIS A 233 -13.27 8.93 0.95
C HIS A 233 -12.86 8.00 -0.21
N GLY A 234 -13.74 7.10 -0.64
CA GLY A 234 -13.53 6.25 -1.81
C GLY A 234 -13.33 7.07 -3.11
N TYR A 235 -14.21 8.03 -3.38
CA TYR A 235 -14.10 8.93 -4.54
C TYR A 235 -12.81 9.78 -4.49
N CYS A 236 -12.45 10.30 -3.31
CA CYS A 236 -11.22 11.05 -3.08
C CYS A 236 -9.97 10.18 -3.33
N LYS A 237 -9.95 8.94 -2.84
CA LYS A 237 -8.83 8.01 -3.04
C LYS A 237 -8.59 7.72 -4.52
N LYS A 238 -9.67 7.63 -5.31
CA LYS A 238 -9.65 7.46 -6.77
C LYS A 238 -9.30 8.71 -7.59
N GLY A 239 -9.13 9.87 -6.95
CA GLY A 239 -8.88 11.13 -7.66
C GLY A 239 -10.10 11.67 -8.41
N LYS A 240 -11.32 11.33 -7.94
CA LYS A 240 -12.60 11.82 -8.51
C LYS A 240 -13.21 12.89 -7.60
N VAL A 241 -12.51 14.00 -7.37
CA VAL A 241 -12.92 15.00 -6.37
C VAL A 241 -14.18 15.79 -6.77
N THR A 242 -14.48 15.95 -8.07
CA THR A 242 -15.77 16.54 -8.51
C THR A 242 -16.95 15.74 -8.00
N GLU A 243 -16.91 14.42 -8.17
CA GLU A 243 -17.93 13.51 -7.67
C GLU A 243 -17.96 13.47 -6.15
N ALA A 244 -16.81 13.55 -5.49
CA ALA A 244 -16.74 13.67 -4.03
C ALA A 244 -17.48 14.94 -3.51
N ASN A 245 -17.33 16.08 -4.21
CA ASN A 245 -18.10 17.30 -3.92
C ASN A 245 -19.61 17.11 -4.15
N ASN A 246 -20.00 16.40 -5.21
CA ASN A 246 -21.41 16.08 -5.46
C ASN A 246 -22.00 15.23 -4.33
N ILE A 247 -21.26 14.24 -3.81
CA ILE A 247 -21.65 13.43 -2.67
C ILE A 247 -21.82 14.28 -1.39
N LEU A 248 -20.96 15.28 -1.17
CA LEU A 248 -21.10 16.22 -0.05
C LEU A 248 -22.40 17.05 -0.16
N HIS A 249 -22.75 17.49 -1.38
CA HIS A 249 -24.00 18.20 -1.64
C HIS A 249 -25.22 17.28 -1.47
N GLU A 250 -25.14 16.03 -1.94
CA GLU A 250 -26.16 15.00 -1.75
C GLU A 250 -26.39 14.72 -0.26
N MET A 251 -25.31 14.56 0.51
CA MET A 251 -25.35 14.38 1.96
C MET A 251 -26.14 15.53 2.63
N THR A 252 -25.82 16.78 2.27
CA THR A 252 -26.48 17.98 2.82
C THR A 252 -27.97 18.04 2.43
N ARG A 253 -28.34 17.65 1.20
CA ARG A 253 -29.73 17.63 0.73
C ARG A 253 -30.58 16.59 1.45
N ASN A 254 -29.97 15.46 1.82
CA ASN A 254 -30.63 14.36 2.51
C ASN A 254 -30.63 14.54 4.05
N GLY A 255 -30.39 15.75 4.55
CA GLY A 255 -30.44 16.07 5.99
C GLY A 255 -29.26 15.54 6.81
N CYS A 256 -28.22 14.98 6.16
CA CYS A 256 -26.99 14.58 6.82
C CYS A 256 -25.99 15.75 6.76
N PHE A 257 -25.45 16.17 7.90
CA PHE A 257 -24.50 17.28 7.95
C PHE A 257 -23.06 16.77 8.00
N PRO A 258 -22.17 17.26 7.11
CA PRO A 258 -20.77 16.87 7.14
C PRO A 258 -20.16 17.27 8.48
N ASN A 259 -19.30 16.41 9.02
CA ASN A 259 -18.51 16.69 10.21
C ASN A 259 -17.08 17.11 9.81
N THR A 260 -16.26 17.52 10.78
CA THR A 260 -14.87 17.92 10.54
C THR A 260 -14.07 16.84 9.81
N TYR A 261 -14.33 15.56 10.09
CA TYR A 261 -13.68 14.43 9.42
C TYR A 261 -14.05 14.33 7.93
N THR A 262 -15.33 14.44 7.57
CA THR A 262 -15.81 14.44 6.18
C THR A 262 -15.15 15.56 5.37
N CYS A 263 -15.09 16.77 5.94
CA CYS A 263 -14.45 17.91 5.30
C CYS A 263 -12.94 17.76 5.20
N ASN A 264 -12.27 17.22 6.22
CA ASN A 264 -10.83 16.96 6.21
C ASN A 264 -10.42 16.00 5.09
N ILE A 265 -11.18 14.93 4.86
CA ILE A 265 -10.95 13.99 3.75
C ILE A 265 -11.00 14.73 2.41
N LEU A 266 -12.05 15.54 2.21
CA LEU A 266 -12.25 16.27 0.96
C LEU A 266 -11.17 17.33 0.74
N LEU A 267 -10.80 18.08 1.80
CA LEU A 267 -9.69 19.03 1.77
C LEU A 267 -8.39 18.35 1.36
N GLN A 268 -8.04 17.23 2.00
CA GLN A 268 -6.82 16.49 1.67
C GLN A 268 -6.78 16.06 0.20
N SER A 269 -7.93 15.64 -0.34
CA SER A 269 -8.05 15.24 -1.75
C SER A 269 -7.96 16.43 -2.71
N LEU A 270 -8.64 17.55 -2.40
CA LEU A 270 -8.57 18.79 -3.17
C LEU A 270 -7.13 19.32 -3.27
N TRP A 271 -6.38 19.28 -2.16
CA TRP A 271 -4.97 19.65 -2.13
C TRP A 271 -4.07 18.68 -2.93
N LYS A 272 -4.37 17.37 -2.90
CA LYS A 272 -3.64 16.36 -3.70
C LYS A 272 -3.79 16.61 -5.20
N GLU A 273 -4.99 16.98 -5.65
CA GLU A 273 -5.30 17.30 -7.05
C GLU A 273 -4.94 18.75 -7.46
N ARG A 274 -4.33 19.53 -6.56
CA ARG A 274 -3.98 20.95 -6.77
C ARG A 274 -5.18 21.88 -7.08
N ARG A 275 -6.39 21.50 -6.66
CA ARG A 275 -7.62 22.32 -6.79
C ARG A 275 -7.75 23.33 -5.64
N VAL A 276 -6.79 24.24 -5.56
CA VAL A 276 -6.61 25.18 -4.43
C VAL A 276 -7.84 26.06 -4.18
N LEU A 277 -8.46 26.60 -5.23
CA LEU A 277 -9.61 27.50 -5.10
C LEU A 277 -10.83 26.83 -4.47
N GLU A 278 -11.06 25.55 -4.79
CA GLU A 278 -12.16 24.78 -4.21
C GLU A 278 -11.87 24.38 -2.77
N ALA A 279 -10.62 24.09 -2.43
CA ALA A 279 -10.20 23.88 -1.05
C ALA A 279 -10.41 25.16 -0.20
N GLU A 280 -10.05 26.33 -0.73
CA GLU A 280 -10.27 27.62 -0.07
C GLU A 280 -11.77 27.90 0.14
N LYS A 281 -12.63 27.65 -0.87
CA LYS A 281 -14.10 27.76 -0.73
C LYS A 281 -14.67 26.79 0.31
N LEU A 282 -14.13 25.58 0.41
CA LEU A 282 -14.57 24.60 1.39
C LEU A 282 -14.20 25.05 2.82
N LEU A 283 -12.98 25.58 3.02
CA LEU A 283 -12.56 26.17 4.31
C LEU A 283 -13.45 27.34 4.72
N GLN A 284 -13.84 28.21 3.78
CA GLN A 284 -14.76 29.30 4.06
C GLN A 284 -16.12 28.78 4.55
N LYS A 285 -16.70 27.80 3.84
CA LYS A 285 -17.96 27.16 4.27
C LYS A 285 -17.83 26.46 5.62
N MET A 286 -16.64 25.93 5.95
CA MET A 286 -16.41 25.32 7.25
C MET A 286 -16.43 26.36 8.38
N ASN A 287 -15.89 27.55 8.13
CA ASN A 287 -15.87 28.64 9.09
C ASN A 287 -17.25 29.26 9.29
N GLU A 288 -17.99 29.51 8.20
CA GLU A 288 -19.36 30.05 8.23
C GLU A 288 -20.33 29.17 9.05
N ARG A 289 -20.12 27.85 9.02
CA ARG A 289 -20.92 26.88 9.78
C ARG A 289 -20.41 26.64 11.21
N GLY A 290 -19.32 27.28 11.61
CA GLY A 290 -18.76 27.20 12.97
C GLY A 290 -18.18 25.84 13.33
N TYR A 291 -17.69 25.05 12.36
CA TYR A 291 -17.02 23.79 12.70
C TYR A 291 -15.76 24.05 13.52
N SER A 292 -15.59 23.33 14.63
CA SER A 292 -14.35 23.38 15.39
C SER A 292 -13.22 22.79 14.55
N LEU A 293 -12.31 23.64 14.10
CA LEU A 293 -11.10 23.24 13.39
C LEU A 293 -10.14 22.59 14.40
N ASP A 294 -9.69 21.39 14.08
CA ASP A 294 -8.74 20.64 14.91
C ASP A 294 -7.30 20.74 14.35
N THR A 295 -6.33 20.22 15.11
CA THR A 295 -4.92 20.17 14.71
C THR A 295 -4.76 19.43 13.37
N VAL A 296 -5.60 18.43 13.09
CA VAL A 296 -5.57 17.67 11.84
C VAL A 296 -5.98 18.54 10.66
N THR A 297 -7.04 19.35 10.78
CA THR A 297 -7.43 20.31 9.75
C THR A 297 -6.30 21.30 9.47
N CYS A 298 -5.66 21.85 10.51
CA CYS A 298 -4.53 22.76 10.37
C CYS A 298 -3.35 22.11 9.63
N ASN A 299 -3.00 20.86 9.98
CA ASN A 299 -1.94 20.09 9.34
C ASN A 299 -2.23 19.83 7.85
N ILE A 300 -3.50 19.50 7.51
CA ILE A 300 -3.92 19.30 6.12
C ILE A 300 -3.80 20.60 5.31
N VAL A 301 -4.24 21.74 5.88
CA VAL A 301 -4.18 23.05 5.21
C VAL A 301 -2.72 23.49 5.03
N ILE A 302 -1.90 23.40 6.07
CA ILE A 302 -0.47 23.69 6.02
C ILE A 302 0.21 22.84 4.94
N GLY A 303 -0.03 21.52 4.93
CA GLY A 303 0.53 20.63 3.90
C GLY A 303 0.05 20.96 2.48
N GLY A 304 -1.21 21.36 2.33
CA GLY A 304 -1.76 21.83 1.06
C GLY A 304 -1.14 23.16 0.58
N LEU A 305 -0.93 24.11 1.49
CA LEU A 305 -0.28 25.38 1.21
C LEU A 305 1.20 25.21 0.87
N CYS A 306 1.91 24.32 1.57
CA CYS A 306 3.28 23.94 1.23
C CYS A 306 3.39 23.36 -0.19
N LYS A 307 2.46 22.48 -0.58
CA LYS A 307 2.42 21.90 -1.94
C LYS A 307 2.05 22.91 -3.03
N SER A 308 1.29 23.94 -2.70
CA SER A 308 0.91 25.02 -3.63
C SER A 308 1.92 26.17 -3.67
N GLY A 309 3.02 26.09 -2.89
CA GLY A 309 4.09 27.09 -2.87
C GLY A 309 3.78 28.34 -2.02
N LYS A 310 2.60 28.42 -1.39
CA LYS A 310 2.19 29.52 -0.51
C LYS A 310 2.77 29.35 0.90
N LEU A 311 4.10 29.28 1.00
CA LEU A 311 4.81 28.93 2.24
C LEU A 311 4.67 29.98 3.35
N ASP A 312 4.63 31.27 3.01
CA ASP A 312 4.53 32.33 4.02
C ASP A 312 3.20 32.24 4.78
N LYS A 313 2.10 31.93 4.08
CA LYS A 313 0.80 31.64 4.70
C LYS A 313 0.83 30.40 5.59
N ALA A 314 1.58 29.36 5.20
CA ALA A 314 1.72 28.16 6.03
C ALA A 314 2.47 28.44 7.34
N ILE A 315 3.52 29.28 7.28
CA ILE A 315 4.27 29.73 8.47
C ILE A 315 3.42 30.61 9.37
N GLU A 316 2.62 31.51 8.78
CA GLU A 316 1.66 32.35 9.51
C GLU A 316 0.66 31.50 10.30
N ILE A 317 0.08 30.47 9.68
CA ILE A 317 -0.85 29.54 10.36
C ILE A 317 -0.16 28.83 11.52
N LEU A 318 1.07 28.34 11.35
CA LEU A 318 1.83 27.71 12.44
C LEU A 318 2.06 28.65 13.61
N ASN A 319 2.45 29.91 13.34
CA ASN A 319 2.63 30.90 14.39
C ASN A 319 1.29 31.21 15.08
N GLY A 320 0.21 31.33 14.30
CA GLY A 320 -1.15 31.51 14.77
C GLY A 320 -1.64 30.36 15.67
N MET A 321 -1.20 29.12 15.42
CA MET A 321 -1.56 27.97 16.27
C MET A 321 -1.02 28.12 17.69
N TRP A 322 0.16 28.73 17.86
CA TRP A 322 0.71 29.03 19.19
C TRP A 322 0.00 30.18 19.90
N THR A 323 -0.45 31.20 19.18
CA THR A 323 -1.02 32.44 19.77
C THR A 323 -2.53 32.38 19.94
N HIS A 324 -3.26 31.79 18.99
CA HIS A 324 -4.71 31.79 18.91
C HIS A 324 -5.34 30.39 18.97
N GLY A 325 -4.54 29.32 19.02
CA GLY A 325 -5.03 27.95 19.11
C GLY A 325 -5.93 27.59 17.92
N SER A 326 -7.20 27.23 18.18
CA SER A 326 -8.16 26.91 17.11
C SER A 326 -8.52 28.12 16.22
N ALA A 327 -8.20 29.34 16.64
CA ALA A 327 -8.40 30.57 15.87
C ALA A 327 -7.22 30.94 14.95
N ALA A 328 -6.16 30.11 14.90
CA ALA A 328 -5.02 30.28 13.98
C ALA A 328 -5.40 30.31 12.49
N LEU A 329 -6.42 29.54 12.12
CA LEU A 329 -7.01 29.57 10.79
C LEU A 329 -7.99 30.76 10.61
N GLY A 330 -8.45 31.36 11.72
CA GLY A 330 -9.33 32.52 11.76
C GLY A 330 -8.63 33.83 11.38
N ASP A 331 -7.34 34.00 11.68
CA ASP A 331 -6.58 35.18 11.23
C ASP A 331 -6.34 35.22 9.72
N LEU A 332 -6.35 34.06 9.05
CA LEU A 332 -6.40 33.99 7.58
C LEU A 332 -7.68 34.60 7.01
N GLY A 333 -8.69 34.78 7.87
CA GLY A 333 -9.98 35.42 7.64
C GLY A 333 -10.07 36.82 8.23
N ASN A 334 -9.01 37.64 8.17
CA ASN A 334 -9.10 39.08 8.48
C ASN A 334 -9.93 39.92 7.47
N SER A 335 -10.83 39.27 6.71
CA SER A 335 -12.02 39.90 6.11
C SER A 335 -13.34 39.50 6.79
N PHE A 336 -13.34 38.67 7.84
CA PHE A 336 -14.54 38.06 8.40
C PHE A 336 -14.43 37.83 9.92
N ILE A 337 -14.29 38.91 10.69
CA ILE A 337 -14.55 38.89 12.14
C ILE A 337 -16.05 39.06 12.36
N GLY A 338 -16.67 38.01 12.90
CA GLY A 338 -18.00 38.06 13.51
C GLY A 338 -17.94 37.37 14.86
N LEU A 339 -17.81 38.18 15.92
CA LEU A 339 -18.01 37.84 17.33
C LEU A 339 -17.07 36.76 17.91
N VAL A 340 -15.96 37.26 18.45
CA VAL A 340 -15.17 36.61 19.50
C VAL A 340 -16.08 36.43 20.71
N ASP A 341 -16.66 35.24 20.89
CA ASP A 341 -17.36 34.92 22.12
C ASP A 341 -16.44 34.18 23.11
N SER A 342 -16.21 34.90 24.19
CA SER A 342 -15.52 34.58 25.42
C SER A 342 -16.14 33.39 26.15
N THR A 343 -15.93 32.15 25.70
CA THR A 343 -16.28 30.96 26.50
C THR A 343 -15.20 29.87 26.44
N ASN A 344 -14.23 30.07 27.32
CA ASN A 344 -13.50 29.12 28.19
C ASN A 344 -13.71 27.58 28.07
N ASN A 345 -13.77 26.97 26.87
CA ASN A 345 -13.63 25.50 26.75
C ASN A 345 -13.34 24.93 25.33
N ARG A 346 -12.49 25.57 24.52
CA ARG A 346 -12.08 25.00 23.20
C ARG A 346 -10.69 24.38 23.29
N LYS A 347 -10.58 23.08 22.93
CA LYS A 347 -9.33 22.31 22.87
C LYS A 347 -8.21 23.16 22.25
N LYS A 348 -7.13 23.42 23.00
CA LYS A 348 -5.96 24.15 22.50
C LYS A 348 -5.40 23.41 21.29
N CYS A 349 -5.55 23.97 20.10
CA CYS A 349 -4.88 23.49 18.89
C CYS A 349 -3.42 23.90 19.00
N ILE A 350 -2.56 22.98 19.45
CA ILE A 350 -1.12 23.21 19.58
C ILE A 350 -0.45 22.51 18.41
N PRO A 351 0.57 23.11 17.77
CA PRO A 351 1.37 22.44 16.76
C PRO A 351 1.95 21.14 17.30
N ASP A 352 1.67 20.05 16.59
CA ASP A 352 2.24 18.75 16.89
C ASP A 352 3.50 18.52 16.05
N LEU A 353 4.13 17.38 16.27
CA LEU A 353 5.29 16.95 15.51
C LEU A 353 4.99 16.93 14.00
N VAL A 354 3.78 16.51 13.61
CA VAL A 354 3.33 16.43 12.21
C VAL A 354 3.23 17.83 11.59
N THR A 355 2.78 18.85 12.34
CA THR A 355 2.74 20.25 11.89
C THR A 355 4.13 20.74 11.51
N TYR A 356 5.12 20.54 12.39
CA TYR A 356 6.50 20.95 12.14
C TYR A 356 7.14 20.14 11.01
N THR A 357 6.97 18.82 10.98
CA THR A 357 7.48 17.96 9.88
C THR A 357 6.95 18.42 8.54
N THR A 358 5.67 18.76 8.45
CA THR A 358 5.02 19.19 7.20
C THR A 358 5.56 20.53 6.71
N ILE A 359 5.78 21.50 7.61
CA ILE A 359 6.35 22.80 7.26
C ILE A 359 7.83 22.69 6.90
N ILE A 360 8.59 21.92 7.66
CA ILE A 360 10.01 21.67 7.39
C ILE A 360 10.14 20.98 6.02
N ASP A 361 9.36 19.95 5.70
CA ASP A 361 9.34 19.31 4.38
C ASP A 361 8.98 20.33 3.28
N GLY A 362 7.95 21.15 3.50
CA GLY A 362 7.54 22.21 2.57
C GLY A 362 8.64 23.22 2.28
N LEU A 363 9.29 23.75 3.33
CA LEU A 363 10.41 24.70 3.23
C LEU A 363 11.64 24.07 2.56
N CYS A 364 11.93 22.82 2.91
CA CYS A 364 12.99 22.02 2.32
C CYS A 364 12.79 21.76 0.82
N ARG A 365 11.55 21.58 0.36
CA ARG A 365 11.21 21.42 -1.06
C ARG A 365 11.33 22.70 -1.87
N ALA A 366 11.13 23.86 -1.22
CA ALA A 366 11.28 25.18 -1.83
C ALA A 366 12.68 25.79 -1.59
N GLU A 367 13.64 24.99 -1.13
CA GLU A 367 15.04 25.37 -0.92
C GLU A 367 15.28 26.49 0.12
N ARG A 368 14.26 26.83 0.94
CA ARG A 368 14.33 27.80 2.05
C ARG A 368 14.89 27.15 3.33
N LEU A 369 16.11 26.61 3.26
CA LEU A 369 16.71 25.81 4.34
C LEU A 369 16.95 26.58 5.65
N ASP A 370 17.27 27.87 5.59
CA ASP A 370 17.56 28.64 6.80
C ASP A 370 16.30 28.85 7.65
N GLU A 371 15.16 29.05 7.00
CA GLU A 371 13.86 29.07 7.68
C GLU A 371 13.46 27.71 8.20
N ALA A 372 13.75 26.62 7.46
CA ALA A 372 13.52 25.26 7.93
C ALA A 372 14.33 24.96 9.22
N LYS A 373 15.61 25.39 9.26
CA LYS A 373 16.45 25.28 10.48
C LYS A 373 15.90 26.12 11.63
N LYS A 374 15.45 27.36 11.36
CA LYS A 374 14.83 28.21 12.38
C LYS A 374 13.59 27.54 12.98
N LYS A 375 12.74 26.94 12.14
CA LYS A 375 11.56 26.18 12.60
C LYS A 375 11.91 24.91 13.36
N PHE A 376 12.99 24.22 12.99
CA PHE A 376 13.50 23.08 13.75
C PHE A 376 14.02 23.49 15.14
N SER A 377 14.74 24.61 15.25
CA SER A 377 15.17 25.15 16.55
C SER A 377 13.99 25.60 17.42
N GLU A 378 12.98 26.22 16.80
CA GLU A 378 11.73 26.59 17.47
C GLU A 378 11.02 25.36 18.05
N MET A 379 10.90 24.28 17.28
CA MET A 379 10.29 23.02 17.70
C MET A 379 10.98 22.47 18.96
N ILE A 380 12.32 22.42 18.97
CA ILE A 380 13.10 21.96 20.13
C ILE A 380 12.89 22.89 21.33
N GLY A 381 12.90 24.20 21.13
CA GLY A 381 12.68 25.19 22.19
C GLY A 381 11.27 25.16 22.79
N LYS A 382 10.30 24.55 22.09
CA LYS A 382 8.91 24.37 22.54
C LYS A 382 8.64 22.98 23.15
N ASN A 383 9.69 22.22 23.47
CA ASN A 383 9.61 20.84 24.01
C ASN A 383 8.91 19.83 23.08
N VAL A 384 8.91 20.06 21.76
CA VAL A 384 8.49 19.05 20.79
C VAL A 384 9.75 18.30 20.33
N GLY A 385 9.91 17.05 20.79
CA GLY A 385 11.08 16.23 20.48
C GLY A 385 11.11 15.81 19.01
N PRO A 386 12.26 15.92 18.30
CA PRO A 386 12.37 15.46 16.92
C PRO A 386 12.30 13.93 16.84
N ASP A 387 11.64 13.42 15.80
CA ASP A 387 11.66 12.00 15.44
C ASP A 387 12.63 11.72 14.27
N SER A 388 12.76 10.44 13.91
CA SER A 388 13.55 10.02 12.75
C SER A 388 13.03 10.63 11.44
N VAL A 389 11.72 10.87 11.32
CA VAL A 389 11.10 11.39 10.08
C VAL A 389 11.54 12.81 9.76
N ILE A 390 11.68 13.69 10.76
CA ILE A 390 12.19 15.06 10.53
C ILE A 390 13.65 15.04 10.08
N TYR A 391 14.49 14.21 10.71
CA TYR A 391 15.89 14.06 10.30
C TYR A 391 15.99 13.51 8.88
N ASP A 392 15.22 12.47 8.54
CA ASP A 392 15.15 11.91 7.19
C ASP A 392 14.72 12.95 6.15
N THR A 393 13.81 13.86 6.52
CA THR A 393 13.34 14.95 5.66
C THR A 393 14.47 15.93 5.34
N PHE A 394 15.26 16.32 6.34
CA PHE A 394 16.45 17.15 6.13
C PHE A 394 17.50 16.42 5.29
N ILE A 395 17.79 15.15 5.60
CA ILE A 395 18.73 14.31 4.85
C ILE A 395 18.32 14.26 3.37
N HIS A 396 17.05 13.94 3.10
CA HIS A 396 16.52 13.88 1.73
C HIS A 396 16.63 15.24 1.01
N SER A 397 16.30 16.34 1.68
CA SER A 397 16.40 17.68 1.10
C SER A 397 17.85 18.06 0.76
N PHE A 398 18.79 17.81 1.68
CA PHE A 398 20.22 18.06 1.44
C PHE A 398 20.76 17.19 0.30
N CYS A 399 20.37 15.91 0.24
CA CYS A 399 20.72 15.02 -0.87
C CYS A 399 20.17 15.52 -2.21
N LYS A 400 18.91 15.99 -2.25
CA LYS A 400 18.30 16.56 -3.45
C LYS A 400 19.02 17.82 -3.95
N GLN A 401 19.51 18.66 -3.03
CA GLN A 401 20.33 19.83 -3.36
C GLN A 401 21.81 19.49 -3.66
N GLY A 402 22.19 18.21 -3.66
CA GLY A 402 23.58 17.80 -3.84
C GLY A 402 24.49 18.18 -2.67
N LYS A 403 23.99 18.53 -1.48
CA LYS A 403 24.78 18.86 -0.28
C LYS A 403 25.00 17.64 0.61
N THR A 404 25.59 16.58 0.04
CA THR A 404 25.78 15.28 0.71
C THR A 404 26.54 15.36 2.04
N SER A 405 27.58 16.20 2.16
CA SER A 405 28.32 16.39 3.42
C SER A 405 27.47 16.97 4.55
N SER A 406 26.48 17.82 4.22
CA SER A 406 25.53 18.34 5.21
C SER A 406 24.53 17.24 5.63
N ALA A 407 24.12 16.38 4.69
CA ALA A 407 23.25 15.25 4.99
C ALA A 407 23.92 14.26 5.97
N PHE A 408 25.21 13.95 5.81
CA PHE A 408 25.97 13.14 6.77
C PHE A 408 26.06 13.77 8.16
N ARG A 409 26.26 15.10 8.25
CA ARG A 409 26.23 15.80 9.55
C ARG A 409 24.89 15.63 10.24
N VAL A 410 23.78 15.72 9.50
CA VAL A 410 22.43 15.52 10.04
C VAL A 410 22.24 14.09 10.56
N LEU A 411 22.76 13.07 9.86
CA LEU A 411 22.74 11.68 10.33
C LEU A 411 23.54 11.52 11.65
N ARG A 412 24.74 12.10 11.74
CA ARG A 412 25.55 12.04 12.97
C ARG A 412 24.91 12.81 14.13
N ASP A 413 24.25 13.92 13.85
CA ASP A 413 23.52 14.69 14.87
C ASP A 413 22.26 13.95 15.36
N MET A 414 21.61 13.19 14.48
CA MET A 414 20.50 12.30 14.83
C MET A 414 20.94 11.21 15.81
N GLU A 415 22.07 10.56 15.53
CA GLU A 415 22.67 9.53 16.40
C GLU A 415 23.05 10.08 17.77
N LYS A 416 23.70 11.24 17.82
CA LYS A 416 24.10 11.89 19.08
C LYS A 416 22.92 12.22 19.98
N LYS A 417 21.76 12.48 19.40
CA LYS A 417 20.52 12.77 20.13
C LYS A 417 19.73 11.51 20.52
N GLY A 418 20.28 10.33 20.26
CA GLY A 418 19.66 9.05 20.61
C GLY A 418 18.53 8.63 19.67
N CYS A 419 18.42 9.23 18.49
CA CYS A 419 17.45 8.82 17.48
C CYS A 419 18.08 7.74 16.58
N ASN A 420 17.45 6.58 16.48
CA ASN A 420 17.94 5.48 15.62
C ASN A 420 17.71 5.81 14.14
N PRO A 421 18.75 5.79 13.29
CA PRO A 421 18.62 5.99 11.85
C PRO A 421 17.57 5.05 11.24
N SER A 422 16.73 5.59 10.37
CA SER A 422 15.73 4.80 9.66
C SER A 422 16.29 4.27 8.33
N THR A 423 15.67 3.20 7.80
CA THR A 423 15.92 2.73 6.42
C THR A 423 15.72 3.84 5.39
N ARG A 424 14.75 4.75 5.62
CA ARG A 424 14.46 5.89 4.73
C ARG A 424 15.58 6.94 4.72
N GLY A 425 16.20 7.21 5.87
CA GLY A 425 17.34 8.11 5.99
C GLY A 425 18.55 7.61 5.22
N TYR A 426 18.93 6.34 5.45
CA TYR A 426 19.99 5.68 4.69
C TYR A 426 19.69 5.64 3.19
N ASN A 427 18.48 5.25 2.79
CA ASN A 427 18.06 5.26 1.39
C ASN A 427 18.19 6.63 0.71
N SER A 428 17.90 7.71 1.44
CA SER A 428 18.04 9.07 0.92
C SER A 428 19.50 9.48 0.72
N LEU A 429 20.41 9.04 1.60
CA LEU A 429 21.85 9.21 1.45
C LEU A 429 22.40 8.41 0.27
N ILE A 430 22.03 7.12 0.15
CA ILE A 430 22.41 6.26 -0.97
C ILE A 430 21.97 6.88 -2.29
N TRP A 431 20.71 7.34 -2.37
CA TRP A 431 20.18 8.02 -3.55
C TRP A 431 20.97 9.29 -3.91
N GLY A 432 21.31 10.12 -2.91
CA GLY A 432 22.04 11.37 -3.09
C GLY A 432 23.54 11.19 -3.41
N LEU A 433 24.15 10.10 -2.96
CA LEU A 433 25.51 9.71 -3.32
C LEU A 433 25.55 9.07 -4.71
N GLY A 434 24.54 8.27 -5.04
CA GLY A 434 24.42 7.62 -6.33
C GLY A 434 24.32 8.61 -7.49
N SER A 435 23.54 9.69 -7.31
CA SER A 435 23.47 10.77 -8.31
C SER A 435 24.79 11.54 -8.52
N LYS A 436 25.76 11.38 -7.62
CA LYS A 436 27.11 11.94 -7.74
C LYS A 436 28.16 10.90 -8.17
N GLY A 437 27.78 9.65 -8.38
CA GLY A 437 28.70 8.56 -8.73
C GLY A 437 29.68 8.18 -7.61
N LYS A 438 29.39 8.51 -6.34
CA LYS A 438 30.28 8.21 -5.20
C LYS A 438 30.05 6.80 -4.65
N ILE A 439 30.40 5.79 -5.45
CA ILE A 439 30.08 4.38 -5.17
C ILE A 439 30.75 3.87 -3.88
N ASP A 440 32.01 4.23 -3.61
CA ASP A 440 32.73 3.78 -2.41
C ASP A 440 32.05 4.22 -1.10
N GLU A 441 31.57 5.47 -1.06
CA GLU A 441 30.83 6.00 0.09
C GLU A 441 29.49 5.27 0.28
N ILE A 442 28.86 4.80 -0.80
CA ILE A 442 27.63 4.00 -0.71
C ILE A 442 27.92 2.63 -0.07
N PHE A 443 29.01 1.97 -0.43
CA PHE A 443 29.38 0.69 0.17
C PHE A 443 29.69 0.81 1.66
N GLN A 444 30.38 1.87 2.06
CA GLN A 444 30.59 2.16 3.49
C GLN A 444 29.26 2.34 4.22
N LEU A 445 28.31 3.08 3.62
CA LEU A 445 27.00 3.30 4.20
C LEU A 445 26.16 2.02 4.33
N MET A 446 26.27 1.09 3.36
CA MET A 446 25.62 -0.22 3.40
C MET A 446 26.16 -1.10 4.54
N ASN A 447 27.47 -1.05 4.78
CA ASN A 447 28.08 -1.78 5.89
C ASN A 447 27.67 -1.17 7.23
N GLU A 448 27.67 0.17 7.34
CA GLU A 448 27.18 0.87 8.54
C GLU A 448 25.71 0.54 8.85
N MET A 449 24.87 0.43 7.81
CA MET A 449 23.46 0.04 7.93
C MET A 449 23.31 -1.38 8.49
N ALA A 450 24.14 -2.32 8.04
CA ALA A 450 24.16 -3.70 8.52
C ALA A 450 24.68 -3.80 9.97
N GLU A 451 25.76 -3.08 10.31
CA GLU A 451 26.32 -3.05 11.68
C GLU A 451 25.31 -2.53 12.71
N LYS A 452 24.45 -1.60 12.32
CA LYS A 452 23.39 -1.05 13.18
C LYS A 452 22.11 -1.87 13.19
N GLY A 453 22.07 -3.00 12.49
CA GLY A 453 20.90 -3.87 12.43
C GLY A 453 19.69 -3.23 11.72
N VAL A 454 19.92 -2.25 10.84
CA VAL A 454 18.84 -1.65 10.03
C VAL A 454 18.71 -2.49 8.74
N PRO A 455 17.58 -3.18 8.49
CA PRO A 455 17.46 -4.07 7.33
C PRO A 455 17.35 -3.27 6.02
N PRO A 456 18.16 -3.60 4.99
CA PRO A 456 18.00 -3.07 3.64
C PRO A 456 16.65 -3.44 3.03
N ASP A 457 16.02 -2.51 2.32
CA ASP A 457 14.78 -2.75 1.58
C ASP A 457 15.01 -2.78 0.05
N VAL A 458 13.94 -3.04 -0.70
CA VAL A 458 13.97 -3.06 -2.18
C VAL A 458 14.52 -1.74 -2.74
N PHE A 459 14.22 -0.61 -2.08
CA PHE A 459 14.64 0.71 -2.53
C PHE A 459 16.14 0.95 -2.26
N THR A 460 16.68 0.41 -1.16
CA THR A 460 18.12 0.39 -0.87
C THR A 460 18.90 -0.24 -2.01
N TYR A 461 18.55 -1.48 -2.36
CA TYR A 461 19.21 -2.24 -3.43
C TYR A 461 18.98 -1.60 -4.80
N ASN A 462 17.78 -1.13 -5.12
CA ASN A 462 17.51 -0.49 -6.42
C ASN A 462 18.30 0.82 -6.61
N ASN A 463 18.51 1.61 -5.56
CA ASN A 463 19.33 2.82 -5.66
C ASN A 463 20.81 2.50 -5.89
N LEU A 464 21.32 1.47 -5.20
CA LEU A 464 22.69 0.99 -5.40
C LEU A 464 22.88 0.44 -6.81
N ILE A 465 22.01 -0.46 -7.25
CA ILE A 465 22.01 -1.03 -8.61
C ILE A 465 21.98 0.10 -9.64
N ARG A 466 21.07 1.08 -9.48
CA ARG A 466 21.03 2.25 -10.37
C ARG A 466 22.35 3.01 -10.39
N SER A 467 22.95 3.28 -9.23
CA SER A 467 24.23 3.97 -9.14
C SER A 467 25.38 3.21 -9.81
N LEU A 468 25.42 1.89 -9.66
CA LEU A 468 26.43 1.02 -10.28
C LEU A 468 26.24 0.95 -11.80
N CYS A 469 24.99 0.85 -12.24
CA CYS A 469 24.61 0.88 -13.66
C CYS A 469 24.95 2.23 -14.32
N GLU A 470 24.70 3.36 -13.66
CA GLU A 470 25.09 4.68 -14.15
C GLU A 470 26.61 4.86 -14.20
N GLY A 471 27.34 4.22 -13.28
CA GLY A 471 28.80 4.18 -13.23
C GLY A 471 29.48 3.19 -14.18
N GLY A 472 28.71 2.37 -14.95
CA GLY A 472 29.24 1.37 -15.88
C GLY A 472 29.73 0.07 -15.23
N SER A 473 29.52 -0.13 -13.93
CA SER A 473 29.88 -1.34 -13.19
C SER A 473 28.76 -2.39 -13.22
N THR A 474 28.33 -2.82 -14.41
CA THR A 474 27.20 -3.74 -14.58
C THR A 474 27.40 -5.12 -13.95
N LYS A 475 28.65 -5.61 -13.87
CA LYS A 475 29.00 -6.87 -13.20
C LYS A 475 28.83 -6.82 -11.68
N GLU A 476 29.10 -5.67 -11.07
CA GLU A 476 28.87 -5.50 -9.63
C GLU A 476 27.37 -5.38 -9.35
N ALA A 477 26.63 -4.69 -10.23
CA ALA A 477 25.18 -4.53 -10.11
C ALA A 477 24.43 -5.89 -10.07
N THR A 478 24.87 -6.90 -10.84
CA THR A 478 24.29 -8.25 -10.80
C THR A 478 24.63 -9.00 -9.51
N SER A 479 25.83 -8.84 -8.97
CA SER A 479 26.18 -9.44 -7.66
C SER A 479 25.28 -8.92 -6.53
N PHE A 480 24.79 -7.68 -6.63
CA PHE A 480 23.84 -7.13 -5.66
C PHE A 480 22.41 -7.64 -5.84
N LEU A 481 22.02 -8.08 -7.03
CA LEU A 481 20.78 -8.82 -7.22
C LEU A 481 20.83 -10.16 -6.46
N ASP A 482 21.96 -10.85 -6.48
CA ASP A 482 22.15 -12.10 -5.74
C ASP A 482 22.09 -11.85 -4.23
N LYS A 483 22.75 -10.78 -3.76
CA LYS A 483 22.72 -10.40 -2.35
C LYS A 483 21.31 -10.01 -1.88
N MET A 484 20.53 -9.35 -2.74
CA MET A 484 19.14 -9.01 -2.49
C MET A 484 18.28 -10.26 -2.26
N LEU A 485 18.43 -11.28 -3.11
CA LEU A 485 17.75 -12.57 -2.99
C LEU A 485 18.18 -13.36 -1.74
N GLN A 486 19.48 -13.39 -1.44
CA GLN A 486 20.02 -14.03 -0.22
C GLN A 486 19.49 -13.37 1.05
N SER A 487 19.23 -12.06 1.00
CA SER A 487 18.66 -11.30 2.12
C SER A 487 17.13 -11.43 2.23
N GLN A 488 16.50 -12.35 1.49
CA GLN A 488 15.05 -12.54 1.40
C GLN A 488 14.27 -11.29 0.94
N VAL A 489 14.93 -10.37 0.23
CA VAL A 489 14.27 -9.19 -0.35
C VAL A 489 13.89 -9.51 -1.79
N THR A 490 12.62 -9.44 -2.14
CA THR A 490 12.15 -9.77 -3.49
C THR A 490 12.38 -8.61 -4.47
N PRO A 491 13.11 -8.83 -5.59
CA PRO A 491 13.25 -7.85 -6.66
C PRO A 491 11.89 -7.40 -7.19
N ASN A 492 11.83 -6.22 -7.81
CA ASN A 492 10.63 -5.75 -8.48
C ASN A 492 10.90 -5.42 -9.96
N VAL A 493 9.85 -5.08 -10.72
CA VAL A 493 9.97 -4.72 -12.14
C VAL A 493 10.96 -3.57 -12.36
N THR A 494 11.07 -2.62 -11.41
CA THR A 494 12.05 -1.53 -11.52
C THR A 494 13.50 -2.00 -11.36
N THR A 495 13.76 -3.03 -10.55
CA THR A 495 15.10 -3.65 -10.41
C THR A 495 15.57 -4.20 -11.75
N PHE A 496 14.72 -4.98 -12.42
CA PHE A 496 15.03 -5.56 -13.73
C PHE A 496 15.10 -4.52 -14.84
N HIS A 497 14.23 -3.49 -14.80
CA HIS A 497 14.33 -2.36 -15.73
C HIS A 497 15.70 -1.68 -15.69
N LEU A 498 16.22 -1.40 -14.48
CA LEU A 498 17.52 -0.75 -14.30
C LEU A 498 18.66 -1.59 -14.87
N LEU A 499 18.64 -2.91 -14.63
CA LEU A 499 19.67 -3.83 -15.14
C LEU A 499 19.60 -3.98 -16.67
N ILE A 500 18.41 -4.23 -17.24
CA ILE A 500 18.21 -4.35 -18.70
C ILE A 500 18.71 -3.09 -19.39
N LYS A 501 18.28 -1.92 -18.91
CA LYS A 501 18.73 -0.62 -19.43
C LYS A 501 20.26 -0.47 -19.39
N ALA A 502 20.89 -0.86 -18.28
CA ALA A 502 22.33 -0.76 -18.12
C ALA A 502 23.07 -1.69 -19.09
N PHE A 503 22.63 -2.94 -19.22
CA PHE A 503 23.23 -3.91 -20.13
C PHE A 503 23.03 -3.54 -21.61
N CYS A 504 21.88 -2.99 -21.98
CA CYS A 504 21.64 -2.45 -23.31
C CYS A 504 22.55 -1.24 -23.61
N LYS A 505 22.75 -0.34 -22.63
CA LYS A 505 23.67 0.81 -22.77
C LYS A 505 25.13 0.39 -22.90
N ASP A 506 25.55 -0.66 -22.19
CA ASP A 506 26.91 -1.22 -22.27
C ASP A 506 27.10 -2.14 -23.49
N CYS A 507 26.10 -2.27 -24.37
CA CYS A 507 26.09 -3.15 -25.54
C CYS A 507 26.27 -4.64 -25.22
N VAL A 508 25.96 -5.09 -23.99
CA VAL A 508 26.03 -6.49 -23.55
C VAL A 508 24.65 -7.13 -23.62
N PHE A 509 24.15 -7.33 -24.84
CA PHE A 509 22.77 -7.75 -25.09
C PHE A 509 22.44 -9.17 -24.60
N GLY A 510 23.41 -10.09 -24.60
CA GLY A 510 23.21 -11.44 -24.06
C GLY A 510 22.85 -11.44 -22.58
N ALA A 511 23.54 -10.60 -21.78
CA ALA A 511 23.24 -10.43 -20.36
C ALA A 511 21.88 -9.74 -20.15
N ALA A 512 21.50 -8.77 -21.00
CA ALA A 512 20.17 -8.16 -20.95
C ALA A 512 19.06 -9.20 -21.18
N GLN A 513 19.26 -10.13 -22.11
CA GLN A 513 18.30 -11.19 -22.41
C GLN A 513 18.20 -12.23 -21.29
N GLU A 514 19.32 -12.61 -20.66
CA GLU A 514 19.31 -13.47 -19.48
C GLU A 514 18.56 -12.82 -18.30
N VAL A 515 18.80 -11.53 -18.05
CA VAL A 515 18.09 -10.77 -16.99
C VAL A 515 16.59 -10.67 -17.30
N PHE A 516 16.22 -10.53 -18.57
CA PHE A 516 14.83 -10.54 -19.01
C PHE A 516 14.14 -11.89 -18.78
N GLU A 517 14.79 -13.00 -19.14
CA GLU A 517 14.26 -14.36 -18.88
C GLU A 517 14.11 -14.65 -17.38
N ILE A 518 15.06 -14.19 -16.56
CA ILE A 518 14.94 -14.28 -15.10
C ILE A 518 13.70 -13.48 -14.63
N ALA A 519 13.50 -12.26 -15.13
CA ALA A 519 12.32 -11.45 -14.79
C ALA A 519 11.01 -12.15 -15.16
N LEU A 520 10.94 -12.79 -16.35
CA LEU A 520 9.79 -13.57 -16.79
C LEU A 520 9.54 -14.78 -15.89
N SER A 521 10.60 -15.48 -15.46
CA SER A 521 10.47 -16.62 -14.54
C SER A 521 9.93 -16.21 -13.16
N MET A 522 10.22 -14.98 -12.72
CA MET A 522 9.83 -14.48 -11.40
C MET A 522 8.43 -13.85 -11.37
N PHE A 523 8.06 -13.06 -12.37
CA PHE A 523 6.79 -12.31 -12.37
C PHE A 523 5.77 -12.80 -13.40
N GLY A 524 6.12 -13.83 -14.17
CA GLY A 524 5.38 -14.24 -15.35
C GLY A 524 5.55 -13.26 -16.52
N HIS A 525 4.88 -13.58 -17.62
CA HIS A 525 4.84 -12.72 -18.80
C HIS A 525 3.97 -11.48 -18.51
N LYS A 526 4.60 -10.31 -18.30
CA LYS A 526 3.91 -9.02 -18.10
C LYS A 526 4.24 -8.07 -19.23
N GLU A 527 3.22 -7.37 -19.76
CA GLU A 527 3.36 -6.35 -20.82
C GLU A 527 4.49 -5.36 -20.52
N ALA A 528 4.57 -4.85 -19.28
CA ALA A 528 5.59 -3.89 -18.87
C ALA A 528 7.03 -4.38 -19.09
N LEU A 529 7.31 -5.68 -18.88
CA LEU A 529 8.66 -6.24 -19.09
C LEU A 529 9.02 -6.27 -20.58
N TYR A 530 8.06 -6.67 -21.44
CA TYR A 530 8.25 -6.67 -22.88
C TYR A 530 8.46 -5.24 -23.42
N VAL A 531 7.65 -4.27 -22.98
CA VAL A 531 7.82 -2.85 -23.35
C VAL A 531 9.22 -2.35 -22.97
N ILE A 532 9.70 -2.69 -21.77
CA ILE A 532 11.04 -2.30 -21.30
C ILE A 532 12.13 -2.88 -22.21
N MET A 533 12.11 -4.19 -22.45
CA MET A 533 13.14 -4.86 -23.26
C MET A 533 13.14 -4.34 -24.70
N LEU A 534 11.96 -4.15 -25.28
CA LEU A 534 11.80 -3.64 -26.64
C LEU A 534 12.34 -2.21 -26.81
N ASN A 535 11.98 -1.29 -25.90
CA ASN A 535 12.43 0.09 -25.97
C ASN A 535 13.95 0.21 -25.77
N GLU A 536 14.53 -0.56 -24.85
CA GLU A 536 15.97 -0.50 -24.56
C GLU A 536 16.81 -1.21 -25.65
N LEU A 537 16.30 -2.28 -26.29
CA LEU A 537 16.96 -2.90 -27.45
C LEU A 537 16.93 -2.01 -28.69
N LEU A 538 15.81 -1.32 -28.96
CA LEU A 538 15.74 -0.32 -30.04
C LEU A 538 16.70 0.84 -29.80
N ALA A 539 16.74 1.37 -28.57
CA ALA A 539 17.69 2.42 -28.21
C ALA A 539 19.16 1.97 -28.36
N GLY A 540 19.43 0.67 -28.15
CA GLY A 540 20.73 0.04 -28.37
C GLY A 540 21.04 -0.33 -29.83
N GLY A 541 20.14 -0.05 -30.78
CA GLY A 541 20.35 -0.33 -32.21
C GLY A 541 20.27 -1.82 -32.59
N LYS A 542 19.63 -2.66 -31.77
CA LYS A 542 19.45 -4.11 -32.00
C LYS A 542 18.03 -4.41 -32.48
N THR A 543 17.74 -4.00 -33.71
CA THR A 543 16.39 -4.06 -34.30
C THR A 543 15.90 -5.49 -34.53
N LEU A 544 16.78 -6.45 -34.84
CA LEU A 544 16.41 -7.86 -35.02
C LEU A 544 15.98 -8.53 -33.72
N GLU A 545 16.79 -8.37 -32.67
CA GLU A 545 16.50 -8.93 -31.35
C GLU A 545 15.23 -8.29 -30.76
N ALA A 546 15.03 -6.98 -30.97
CA ALA A 546 13.78 -6.31 -30.65
C ALA A 546 12.58 -6.90 -31.42
N ASN A 547 12.75 -7.19 -32.72
CA ASN A 547 11.69 -7.77 -33.53
C ASN A 547 11.26 -9.17 -33.03
N GLN A 548 12.22 -9.99 -32.60
CA GLN A 548 11.93 -11.31 -32.02
C GLN A 548 11.16 -11.21 -30.71
N VAL A 549 11.55 -10.29 -29.82
CA VAL A 549 10.85 -10.05 -28.55
C VAL A 549 9.43 -9.52 -28.82
N PHE A 550 9.24 -8.74 -29.88
CA PHE A 550 7.95 -8.18 -30.26
C PHE A 550 6.99 -9.26 -30.77
N ILE A 551 7.45 -10.14 -31.66
CA ILE A 551 6.68 -11.31 -32.12
C ILE A 551 6.29 -12.19 -30.92
N ALA A 552 7.22 -12.46 -30.01
CA ALA A 552 6.96 -13.26 -28.81
C ALA A 552 5.93 -12.62 -27.85
N ALA A 553 5.82 -11.28 -27.85
CA ALA A 553 4.79 -10.55 -27.10
C ALA A 553 3.41 -10.66 -27.79
N MET A 554 3.38 -10.56 -29.12
CA MET A 554 2.16 -10.72 -29.92
C MET A 554 1.59 -12.14 -29.85
N ASP A 555 2.44 -13.17 -29.92
CA ASP A 555 2.04 -14.59 -29.74
C ASP A 555 1.29 -14.84 -28.44
N ARG A 556 1.59 -14.03 -27.42
CA ARG A 556 0.98 -14.13 -26.09
C ARG A 556 -0.23 -13.21 -25.92
N GLY A 557 -0.63 -12.48 -26.97
CA GLY A 557 -1.80 -11.60 -26.98
C GLY A 557 -1.62 -10.29 -26.22
N PHE A 558 -0.39 -9.82 -25.99
CA PHE A 558 -0.15 -8.52 -25.36
C PHE A 558 -0.30 -7.38 -26.38
N ASP A 559 -1.19 -6.43 -26.10
CA ASP A 559 -1.23 -5.12 -26.76
C ASP A 559 -0.20 -4.20 -26.09
N VAL A 560 1.02 -4.16 -26.63
CA VAL A 560 2.19 -3.41 -26.16
C VAL A 560 1.93 -1.89 -26.27
N ARG A 561 1.16 -1.32 -25.34
CA ARG A 561 0.81 0.10 -25.34
C ARG A 561 1.98 0.92 -24.81
N GLY A 562 2.66 1.62 -25.72
CA GLY A 562 3.80 2.50 -25.39
C GLY A 562 5.10 2.14 -26.11
N PHE A 563 5.09 1.12 -26.97
CA PHE A 563 6.16 0.84 -27.92
C PHE A 563 5.87 1.51 -29.27
N SER A 564 6.83 2.27 -29.82
CA SER A 564 6.73 2.81 -31.17
C SER A 564 7.14 1.72 -32.17
N TYR A 565 6.20 0.87 -32.58
CA TYR A 565 6.44 -0.12 -33.65
C TYR A 565 6.83 0.54 -34.98
N LYS A 566 6.52 1.83 -35.16
CA LYS A 566 7.04 2.66 -36.25
C LYS A 566 8.57 2.74 -36.22
N ASP A 567 9.16 2.96 -35.04
CA ASP A 567 10.62 3.08 -34.88
C ASP A 567 11.32 1.73 -35.10
N LEU A 568 10.65 0.61 -34.77
CA LEU A 568 11.12 -0.74 -35.11
C LEU A 568 11.11 -0.98 -36.62
N ILE A 569 10.00 -0.67 -37.30
CA ILE A 569 9.88 -0.85 -38.76
C ILE A 569 10.87 0.05 -39.49
N GLU A 570 10.99 1.32 -39.08
CA GLU A 570 11.97 2.26 -39.65
C GLU A 570 13.41 1.79 -39.40
N GLY A 571 13.72 1.29 -38.20
CA GLY A 571 15.02 0.69 -37.88
C GLY A 571 15.34 -0.53 -38.75
N LEU A 572 14.40 -1.46 -38.92
CA LEU A 572 14.58 -2.63 -39.79
C LEU A 572 14.76 -2.24 -41.27
N CYS A 573 14.05 -1.20 -41.74
CA CYS A 573 14.18 -0.68 -43.09
C CYS A 573 15.54 0.00 -43.32
N ASN A 574 16.03 0.75 -42.34
CA ASN A 574 17.34 1.42 -42.39
C ASN A 574 18.51 0.41 -42.37
N GLU A 575 18.31 -0.78 -41.78
CA GLU A 575 19.29 -1.87 -41.76
C GLU A 575 19.16 -2.83 -42.98
N GLU A 576 18.36 -2.49 -44.00
CA GLU A 576 18.06 -3.31 -45.19
C GLU A 576 17.40 -4.69 -44.90
N LYS A 577 16.83 -4.88 -43.71
CA LYS A 577 16.18 -6.12 -43.26
C LYS A 577 14.69 -6.14 -43.57
N LEU A 578 14.38 -6.02 -44.87
CA LEU A 578 13.02 -5.87 -45.38
C LEU A 578 12.15 -7.11 -45.21
N LYS A 579 12.74 -8.31 -45.16
CA LYS A 579 12.01 -9.58 -45.00
C LYS A 579 11.41 -9.71 -43.60
N GLU A 580 12.18 -9.33 -42.59
CA GLU A 580 11.78 -9.37 -41.18
C GLU A 580 10.72 -8.30 -40.89
N ALA A 581 10.89 -7.09 -41.43
CA ALA A 581 9.87 -6.04 -41.34
C ALA A 581 8.54 -6.47 -41.99
N ARG A 582 8.62 -7.17 -43.13
CA ARG A 582 7.45 -7.75 -43.81
C ARG A 582 6.79 -8.86 -42.98
N SER A 583 7.58 -9.77 -42.40
CA SER A 583 7.05 -10.85 -41.57
C SER A 583 6.28 -10.30 -40.38
N THR A 584 6.86 -9.31 -39.68
CA THR A 584 6.22 -8.68 -38.53
C THR A 584 4.92 -7.98 -38.91
N LEU A 585 4.88 -7.36 -40.09
CA LEU A 585 3.69 -6.70 -40.61
C LEU A 585 2.55 -7.70 -40.86
N HIS A 586 2.82 -8.80 -41.56
CA HIS A 586 1.81 -9.84 -41.80
C HIS A 586 1.32 -10.44 -40.48
N GLU A 587 2.23 -10.69 -39.53
CA GLU A 587 1.89 -11.21 -38.19
C GLU A 587 0.98 -10.26 -37.40
N MET A 588 1.18 -8.94 -37.52
CA MET A 588 0.31 -7.92 -36.90
C MET A 588 -1.09 -7.91 -37.52
N ILE A 589 -1.21 -8.16 -38.81
CA ILE A 589 -2.47 -8.17 -39.55
C ILE A 589 -3.25 -9.46 -39.25
N ASP A 590 -2.58 -10.61 -39.28
CA ASP A 590 -3.19 -11.92 -39.03
C ASP A 590 -3.76 -12.03 -37.61
N LYS A 591 -3.17 -11.31 -36.65
CA LYS A 591 -3.62 -11.27 -35.24
C LYS A 591 -4.56 -10.11 -34.91
N GLU A 592 -5.08 -9.41 -35.93
CA GLU A 592 -5.98 -8.24 -35.77
C GLU A 592 -5.45 -7.16 -34.81
N TYR A 593 -4.14 -6.95 -34.79
CA TYR A 593 -3.49 -6.00 -33.88
C TYR A 593 -3.91 -4.56 -34.23
N GLN A 594 -4.18 -3.71 -33.23
CA GLN A 594 -4.56 -2.31 -33.49
C GLN A 594 -3.33 -1.43 -33.73
N PHE A 595 -3.11 -1.02 -34.97
CA PHE A 595 -2.00 -0.14 -35.35
C PHE A 595 -2.45 0.99 -36.29
N ASP A 596 -1.64 2.05 -36.40
CA ASP A 596 -1.83 3.15 -37.34
C ASP A 596 -1.30 2.73 -38.72
N PRO A 597 -2.15 2.66 -39.76
CA PRO A 597 -1.72 2.30 -41.12
C PRO A 597 -0.61 3.20 -41.68
N ALA A 598 -0.48 4.45 -41.20
CA ALA A 598 0.60 5.35 -41.60
C ALA A 598 2.00 4.87 -41.19
N SER A 599 2.08 3.88 -40.30
CA SER A 599 3.33 3.26 -39.84
C SER A 599 4.00 2.41 -40.92
N PHE A 600 3.32 2.14 -42.03
CA PHE A 600 3.83 1.34 -43.17
C PHE A 600 4.62 2.15 -44.20
N MET A 601 4.52 3.48 -44.15
CA MET A 601 5.17 4.37 -45.12
C MET A 601 6.70 4.19 -45.21
N PRO A 602 7.45 3.98 -44.09
CA PRO A 602 8.89 3.72 -44.18
C PRO A 602 9.23 2.42 -44.93
N LEU A 603 8.40 1.38 -44.77
CA LEU A 603 8.58 0.10 -45.44
C LEU A 603 8.24 0.17 -46.93
N ILE A 604 7.16 0.88 -47.29
CA ILE A 604 6.75 1.10 -48.68
C ILE A 604 7.81 1.93 -49.42
N ASP A 605 8.33 3.00 -48.80
CA ASP A 605 9.39 3.84 -49.38
C ASP A 605 10.71 3.06 -49.55
N ALA A 606 11.07 2.22 -48.57
CA ALA A 606 12.26 1.37 -48.65
C ALA A 606 12.15 0.28 -49.75
N LEU A 607 10.97 -0.36 -49.89
CA LEU A 607 10.70 -1.35 -50.95
C LEU A 607 10.67 -0.71 -52.34
N GLY A 608 10.12 0.51 -52.44
CA GLY A 608 10.11 1.31 -53.67
C GLY A 608 11.53 1.69 -54.12
N LYS A 609 12.40 2.05 -53.18
CA LYS A 609 13.83 2.37 -53.44
C LYS A 609 14.64 1.13 -53.84
N ASN A 610 14.34 -0.04 -53.27
CA ASN A 610 15.03 -1.30 -53.58
C ASN A 610 14.54 -2.02 -54.84
N GLY A 611 13.56 -1.46 -55.56
CA GLY A 611 13.10 -1.97 -56.85
C GLY A 611 11.95 -3.00 -56.79
N ASN A 612 11.44 -3.31 -55.60
CA ASN A 612 10.31 -4.24 -55.40
C ASN A 612 8.96 -3.50 -55.55
N LYS A 613 8.71 -2.90 -56.73
CA LYS A 613 7.54 -2.04 -56.97
C LYS A 613 6.20 -2.75 -56.75
N HIS A 614 6.07 -3.99 -57.23
CA HIS A 614 4.84 -4.78 -57.06
C HIS A 614 4.48 -5.01 -55.58
N GLU A 615 5.48 -5.25 -54.73
CA GLU A 615 5.25 -5.49 -53.30
C GLU A 615 4.96 -4.18 -52.56
N ALA A 616 5.58 -3.07 -52.98
CA ALA A 616 5.27 -1.74 -52.47
C ALA A 616 3.82 -1.33 -52.81
N ASP A 617 3.36 -1.65 -54.02
CA ASP A 617 1.99 -1.39 -54.47
C ASP A 617 0.97 -2.24 -53.70
N GLU A 618 1.25 -3.53 -53.48
CA GLU A 618 0.41 -4.44 -52.67
C GLU A 618 0.25 -3.95 -51.22
N LEU A 619 1.35 -3.54 -50.58
CA LEU A 619 1.31 -2.98 -49.22
C LEU A 619 0.61 -1.61 -49.16
N ALA A 620 0.72 -0.80 -50.20
CA ALA A 620 0.03 0.48 -50.30
C ALA A 620 -1.49 0.30 -50.48
N GLU A 621 -1.91 -0.66 -51.31
CA GLU A 621 -3.34 -1.03 -51.44
C GLU A 621 -3.90 -1.56 -50.11
N MET A 622 -3.14 -2.41 -49.42
CA MET A 622 -3.50 -2.94 -48.11
C MET A 622 -3.63 -1.83 -47.05
N MET A 623 -2.71 -0.86 -47.04
CA MET A 623 -2.78 0.33 -46.19
C MET A 623 -4.03 1.18 -46.48
N MET A 624 -4.35 1.41 -47.75
CA MET A 624 -5.54 2.17 -48.16
C MET A 624 -6.84 1.46 -47.78
N GLY A 625 -6.90 0.13 -47.94
CA GLY A 625 -8.04 -0.70 -47.54
C GLY A 625 -8.33 -0.62 -46.03
N MET A 626 -7.29 -0.73 -45.19
CA MET A 626 -7.42 -0.60 -43.73
C MET A 626 -7.85 0.80 -43.28
N ALA A 627 -7.44 1.85 -44.01
CA ALA A 627 -7.86 3.22 -43.75
C ALA A 627 -9.32 3.47 -44.12
N SER A 628 -9.85 2.80 -45.17
CA SER A 628 -11.25 2.91 -45.60
C SER A 628 -12.24 2.13 -44.73
N ASP A 629 -11.81 1.03 -44.10
CA ASP A 629 -12.66 0.11 -43.32
C ASP A 629 -13.05 0.62 -41.91
N GLY A 630 -12.67 1.85 -41.53
CA GLY A 630 -12.97 2.40 -40.20
C GLY A 630 -12.20 1.75 -39.04
N ARG A 631 -11.23 0.86 -39.34
CA ARG A 631 -10.20 0.40 -38.39
C ARG A 631 -9.22 1.52 -38.02
N ALA A 632 -9.18 2.59 -38.82
CA ALA A 632 -8.50 3.84 -38.54
C ALA A 632 -9.30 4.69 -37.53
N MET A 633 -8.86 4.68 -36.27
CA MET A 633 -9.04 5.76 -35.30
C MET A 633 -10.48 6.21 -34.99
N LYS A 634 -11.00 5.74 -33.85
CA LYS A 634 -11.57 6.71 -32.88
C LYS A 634 -10.40 7.47 -32.23
N ARG A 635 -9.77 8.41 -32.94
CA ARG A 635 -9.15 9.57 -32.28
C ARG A 635 -10.26 10.60 -32.11
N THR A 636 -10.68 10.82 -30.87
CA THR A 636 -11.44 12.00 -30.49
C THR A 636 -10.65 13.24 -30.89
N HIS A 637 -11.16 13.99 -31.87
CA HIS A 637 -10.85 15.41 -32.00
C HIS A 637 -11.39 16.13 -30.75
N HIS A 638 -10.50 16.62 -29.90
CA HIS A 638 -10.67 18.00 -29.48
C HIS A 638 -9.63 18.84 -30.23
N LYS A 639 -10.15 19.60 -31.19
CA LYS A 639 -9.47 20.68 -31.90
C LYS A 639 -8.72 21.57 -30.90
N GLU A 640 -7.46 21.86 -31.18
CA GLU A 640 -6.92 23.20 -30.95
C GLU A 640 -6.76 23.85 -32.34
N PRO A 641 -6.84 25.19 -32.53
CA PRO A 641 -6.44 26.22 -31.55
C PRO A 641 -7.27 27.52 -31.52
N ASN A 642 -7.09 28.32 -30.45
CA ASN A 642 -6.52 29.67 -30.62
C ASN A 642 -5.96 30.29 -29.32
N LYS A 643 -4.62 30.49 -29.36
CA LYS A 643 -3.78 31.54 -28.73
C LYS A 643 -3.78 31.73 -27.20
N ASN A 644 -2.85 31.07 -26.51
CA ASN A 644 -1.52 31.62 -26.19
C ASN A 644 -0.80 30.76 -25.13
N THR A 645 0.43 30.36 -25.46
CA THR A 645 1.57 30.09 -24.55
C THR A 645 1.51 28.95 -23.50
N LEU A 646 2.47 28.03 -23.69
CA LEU A 646 3.38 27.43 -22.70
C LEU A 646 2.95 26.20 -21.86
N ASN A 647 3.75 25.13 -22.06
CA ASN A 647 4.14 24.06 -21.15
C ASN A 647 3.10 23.01 -20.71
N ARG A 648 3.06 21.87 -21.42
CA ARG A 648 2.47 20.62 -20.93
C ARG A 648 3.52 19.53 -20.72
N GLY A 649 3.63 19.10 -19.47
CA GLY A 649 4.35 17.91 -19.04
C GLY A 649 3.46 16.66 -19.00
N LYS A 650 4.06 15.57 -19.50
CA LYS A 650 3.96 14.12 -19.16
C LYS A 650 2.64 13.53 -18.62
N PRO A 651 2.10 12.47 -19.26
CA PRO A 651 1.12 11.58 -18.66
C PRO A 651 1.77 10.65 -17.62
N GLN A 652 1.09 10.50 -16.48
CA GLN A 652 1.45 9.63 -15.37
C GLN A 652 1.09 8.17 -15.67
N ILE A 653 2.08 7.29 -15.47
CA ILE A 653 1.94 5.84 -15.41
C ILE A 653 1.23 5.49 -14.10
N ASP A 654 -0.02 5.03 -14.18
CA ASP A 654 -0.77 4.50 -13.04
C ASP A 654 -0.42 3.02 -12.89
N GLY A 655 0.48 2.73 -11.95
CA GLY A 655 0.76 1.39 -11.48
C GLY A 655 -0.28 0.96 -10.45
N ASN A 656 -0.89 -0.21 -10.66
CA ASN A 656 -1.43 -1.07 -9.61
C ASN A 656 -1.80 -2.42 -10.20
N ASP A 657 -0.87 -3.36 -10.18
CA ASP A 657 -1.14 -4.81 -10.13
C ASP A 657 0.14 -5.56 -9.72
N TRP A 658 0.61 -5.26 -8.51
CA TRP A 658 1.67 -6.02 -7.85
C TRP A 658 1.16 -6.83 -6.65
N GLN A 659 -0.08 -6.60 -6.19
CA GLN A 659 -0.62 -7.23 -4.99
C GLN A 659 -1.30 -8.59 -5.21
N THR A 660 -1.43 -9.04 -6.46
CA THR A 660 -1.99 -10.35 -6.82
C THR A 660 -0.94 -11.45 -6.99
N ILE A 661 0.34 -11.19 -6.71
CA ILE A 661 1.45 -12.14 -6.93
C ILE A 661 2.33 -12.25 -5.67
N LEU A 662 1.70 -12.32 -4.51
CA LEU A 662 2.41 -12.50 -3.23
C LEU A 662 2.33 -13.94 -2.68
N ASN A 663 1.67 -14.87 -3.38
CA ASN A 663 1.49 -16.24 -2.91
C ASN A 663 2.08 -17.28 -3.89
N ARG A 664 3.38 -17.17 -4.19
CA ARG A 664 4.14 -18.27 -4.81
C ARG A 664 5.52 -18.37 -4.20
N ASP A 665 5.60 -19.23 -3.18
CA ASP A 665 6.76 -19.51 -2.33
C ASP A 665 7.82 -20.43 -2.98
N ASP A 666 7.82 -20.55 -4.31
CA ASP A 666 8.65 -21.48 -5.07
C ASP A 666 9.82 -20.82 -5.85
N GLY A 667 9.92 -19.49 -5.84
CA GLY A 667 10.92 -18.75 -6.63
C GLY A 667 12.36 -18.78 -6.09
N SER A 668 12.56 -19.00 -4.79
CA SER A 668 13.90 -18.91 -4.16
C SER A 668 14.84 -20.05 -4.61
N GLY A 669 14.30 -21.25 -4.85
CA GLY A 669 15.08 -22.41 -5.28
C GLY A 669 15.46 -22.39 -6.78
N ILE A 670 14.59 -21.83 -7.62
CA ILE A 670 14.81 -21.74 -9.08
C ILE A 670 15.78 -20.59 -9.39
N ALA A 671 15.63 -19.43 -8.75
CA ALA A 671 16.54 -18.30 -8.92
C ALA A 671 17.98 -18.67 -8.53
N VAL A 672 18.17 -19.33 -7.39
CA VAL A 672 19.51 -19.77 -6.94
C VAL A 672 20.10 -20.87 -7.86
N LYS A 673 19.27 -21.76 -8.42
CA LYS A 673 19.74 -22.78 -9.39
C LYS A 673 20.06 -22.20 -10.77
N ALA A 674 19.31 -21.20 -11.23
CA ALA A 674 19.59 -20.48 -12.47
C ALA A 674 20.88 -19.65 -12.34
N LEU A 675 21.04 -18.92 -11.24
CA LEU A 675 22.25 -18.13 -10.95
C LEU A 675 23.50 -19.00 -10.78
N LYS A 676 23.39 -20.16 -10.11
CA LYS A 676 24.51 -21.14 -10.01
C LYS A 676 24.86 -21.81 -11.35
N ARG A 677 23.93 -21.88 -12.31
CA ARG A 677 24.23 -22.34 -13.68
C ARG A 677 24.97 -21.26 -14.48
N VAL A 678 24.59 -20.00 -14.33
CA VAL A 678 25.26 -18.86 -14.98
C VAL A 678 26.69 -18.70 -14.46
N GLN A 679 26.92 -18.84 -13.14
CA GLN A 679 28.26 -18.77 -12.54
C GLN A 679 29.23 -19.85 -13.06
N LYS A 680 28.72 -21.03 -13.47
CA LYS A 680 29.53 -22.12 -14.04
C LYS A 680 29.85 -21.96 -15.53
N GLY A 681 29.13 -21.10 -16.26
CA GLY A 681 29.35 -20.85 -17.69
C GLY A 681 30.37 -19.75 -18.00
N TRP A 682 30.90 -19.07 -16.99
CA TRP A 682 31.73 -17.87 -17.16
C TRP A 682 33.25 -18.16 -17.17
N GLY A 683 33.64 -19.42 -17.37
CA GLY A 683 35.03 -19.83 -17.52
C GLY A 683 35.17 -20.97 -18.53
N GLN A 684 35.83 -20.67 -19.65
CA GLN A 684 36.22 -21.54 -20.77
C GLN A 684 35.19 -21.73 -21.91
N GLY A 685 35.56 -21.17 -23.07
CA GLY A 685 35.56 -21.90 -24.34
C GLY A 685 34.24 -22.16 -25.06
N ILE A 686 34.08 -21.45 -26.18
CA ILE A 686 33.33 -21.78 -27.41
C ILE A 686 32.95 -23.29 -27.54
N ILE A 687 31.67 -23.59 -27.83
CA ILE A 687 31.18 -24.34 -29.01
C ILE A 687 29.72 -24.81 -28.81
N SER A 688 28.96 -24.65 -29.90
CA SER A 688 27.66 -25.20 -30.31
C SER A 688 27.06 -26.38 -29.54
N SER A 689 25.76 -26.26 -29.20
CA SER A 689 24.71 -27.23 -29.59
C SER A 689 23.36 -26.82 -28.98
N LEU A 690 22.62 -25.96 -29.68
CA LEU A 690 21.16 -25.91 -29.57
C LEU A 690 20.61 -26.98 -30.50
N GLN A 691 20.38 -28.19 -29.98
CA GLN A 691 19.44 -29.13 -30.58
C GLN A 691 18.17 -29.17 -29.72
N SER A 692 17.08 -28.85 -30.38
CA SER A 692 15.71 -28.86 -29.91
C SER A 692 15.30 -30.25 -29.41
N GLN A 693 15.02 -30.37 -28.12
CA GLN A 693 14.23 -31.50 -27.61
C GLN A 693 12.75 -31.23 -27.90
N LYS A 694 12.27 -31.82 -29.00
CA LYS A 694 10.86 -32.15 -29.19
C LYS A 694 10.40 -33.00 -28.00
N ARG A 695 9.36 -32.56 -27.28
CA ARG A 695 8.60 -33.42 -26.37
C ARG A 695 7.49 -34.06 -27.19
N GLU A 696 7.67 -35.34 -27.50
CA GLU A 696 6.60 -36.22 -27.97
C GLU A 696 5.72 -36.61 -26.77
N ILE A 697 4.41 -36.52 -26.98
CA ILE A 697 3.35 -36.94 -26.06
C ILE A 697 3.08 -38.43 -26.38
N PRO A 698 3.11 -39.35 -25.40
CA PRO A 698 2.54 -40.67 -25.60
C PRO A 698 1.06 -40.68 -25.19
N ASP A 699 0.19 -40.95 -26.17
CA ASP A 699 -1.15 -41.51 -25.98
C ASP A 699 -1.07 -42.83 -25.23
N TYR A 700 -1.99 -43.11 -24.31
CA TYR A 700 -2.53 -44.46 -24.09
C TYR A 700 -3.87 -44.39 -23.33
N TRP A 701 -4.93 -44.82 -24.01
CA TRP A 701 -6.14 -45.40 -23.42
C TRP A 701 -6.04 -46.93 -23.45
N GLU A 702 -6.77 -47.55 -22.52
CA GLU A 702 -7.37 -48.89 -22.55
C GLU A 702 -6.58 -50.15 -22.11
N ASP A 703 -7.19 -50.78 -21.10
CA ASP A 703 -7.47 -52.21 -20.89
C ASP A 703 -6.33 -53.20 -20.63
N SER A 704 -6.18 -53.58 -19.35
CA SER A 704 -6.43 -54.94 -18.81
C SER A 704 -6.27 -54.98 -17.29
#